data_AF-A0AAD7UG87-F1
#
_entry.id   AF-A0AAD7UG87-F1
#
_cell.length_a   1.000
_cell.length_b   1.000
_cell.length_c   1.000
_cell.angle_alpha   90.00
_cell.angle_beta   90.00
_cell.angle_gamma   90.00
#
_symmetry.space_group_name_H-M   'P 1'
#
loop_
_entity.id
_entity.type
_entity.pdbx_description
1 polymer ?
#
loop_
_entity_poly.entity_id
_entity_poly.type
_entity_poly.pdbx_seq_one_letter_code
_entity_poly.pdbx_strand_id
1 'polypeptide(L)'
;MEFEKLRLEGNALMETDPAGALAKYKKAAEVGDGLERAQALANAAAAELRLGRFGEAEGTATKALEIRVSVTALYRRAVARRMLKAYEEAYDDLVAAMAIEPLPVLREEISALRRAATSDDDEVDRLDALVKKHGLDLEDGDRTSAGDVARACTEPFYAGRGPRNGIEAYAGGEEIKYFGPAGVQLVDGVMVKQEGPTVMDVVIRDESYYYGTLVFRLAFAERYPSAPPRVRCESIVQHAMFSDPHARRATLEFYDKLLEKKPISVANTVATIREVLAGGDSNEWARYARKHKERQLIIDAFKKHHHAAPELYEEGSLLEAAVWGALEPAVRDALGSGDAASCCEKVTDGVWSLDLFTPTFSKRLIDEIDCFYASGLPAQRPNSMNNYGVIVNDVGLENFVTTLQRLVLEPIAARLFDRWQFDSHHAFIVKYRSDEDSHLDIHTDDSDVTFNVCLGRDFEGCGLVFCGTIGKPDHRSHKITFHHKVGRCVVHLGSRRHGADHITKGERLNLVVWNHSLAYRDSVAATAHNRDYSVEQGPPDPRCVSYTHDRDYGRFKDYPKDRAHFRGRGCKPDQPFLVIITKESLVDDDDDDDRWSKERIDALGAASAKAQGLRHPITSVALLGPKQTLYACEHGLLKCGPKHLYYWRRDGTMIELDAMCLLDFFVEEAFRRRGIGRGLFERMLTDQKARASCLAYDRPSSNLLPFLKKHYNLSAYVPQPTNFVIFDDFFFKD
;
A
#
# COMPACT_ATOMS: atom_id res chain seq x y z
N MET A 1 -19.97 28.61 4.32
CA MET A 1 -20.23 28.75 5.79
C MET A 1 -21.71 28.57 6.12
N GLU A 2 -22.64 29.28 5.49
CA GLU A 2 -24.07 29.19 5.80
C GLU A 2 -24.68 27.81 5.52
N PHE A 3 -24.33 27.17 4.39
CA PHE A 3 -24.68 25.79 4.07
C PHE A 3 -24.41 24.81 5.24
N GLU A 4 -23.16 24.79 5.72
CA GLU A 4 -22.72 23.83 6.74
C GLU A 4 -23.44 24.05 8.08
N LYS A 5 -23.72 25.31 8.43
CA LYS A 5 -24.55 25.64 9.59
C LYS A 5 -25.96 25.07 9.46
N LEU A 6 -26.64 25.32 8.33
CA LEU A 6 -27.99 24.79 8.09
C LEU A 6 -28.02 23.26 8.07
N ARG A 7 -26.99 22.63 7.49
CA ARG A 7 -26.84 21.17 7.48
C ARG A 7 -26.68 20.59 8.89
N LEU A 8 -25.81 21.18 9.73
CA LEU A 8 -25.62 20.75 11.11
C LEU A 8 -26.85 20.99 11.99
N GLU A 9 -27.55 22.12 11.81
CA GLU A 9 -28.85 22.36 12.46
C GLU A 9 -29.90 21.33 12.03
N GLY A 10 -29.92 20.93 10.75
CA GLY A 10 -30.79 19.86 10.25
C GLY A 10 -30.46 18.50 10.85
N ASN A 11 -29.17 18.14 10.93
CA ASN A 11 -28.71 16.89 11.55
C ASN A 11 -29.14 16.83 13.02
N ALA A 12 -28.94 17.91 13.79
CA ALA A 12 -29.29 17.97 15.21
C ALA A 12 -30.80 17.82 15.47
N LEU A 13 -31.65 18.23 14.52
CA LEU A 13 -33.11 18.12 14.63
C LEU A 13 -33.66 16.77 14.17
N MET A 14 -32.92 15.97 13.39
CA MET A 14 -33.46 14.82 12.68
C MET A 14 -34.17 13.80 13.59
N GLU A 15 -33.63 13.53 14.77
CA GLU A 15 -34.23 12.60 15.74
C GLU A 15 -35.50 13.14 16.40
N THR A 16 -35.49 14.41 16.76
CA THR A 16 -36.50 15.02 17.64
C THR A 16 -37.59 15.79 16.89
N ASP A 17 -37.27 16.30 15.71
CA ASP A 17 -38.14 17.08 14.84
C ASP A 17 -37.75 16.90 13.35
N PRO A 18 -38.18 15.80 12.70
CA PRO A 18 -37.92 15.58 11.28
C PRO A 18 -38.50 16.67 10.36
N ALA A 19 -39.53 17.39 10.78
CA ALA A 19 -40.11 18.50 10.00
C ALA A 19 -39.21 19.74 10.05
N GLY A 20 -38.68 20.08 11.23
CA GLY A 20 -37.63 21.08 11.40
C GLY A 20 -36.35 20.72 10.64
N ALA A 21 -35.91 19.46 10.72
CA ALA A 21 -34.77 18.95 9.96
C ALA A 21 -34.97 19.13 8.45
N LEU A 22 -36.13 18.74 7.91
CA LEU A 22 -36.50 18.94 6.50
C LEU A 22 -36.45 20.42 6.09
N ALA A 23 -36.98 21.31 6.92
CA ALA A 23 -36.94 22.76 6.64
C ALA A 23 -35.50 23.32 6.62
N LYS A 24 -34.60 22.78 7.45
CA LYS A 24 -33.17 23.13 7.43
C LYS A 24 -32.46 22.59 6.18
N TYR A 25 -32.71 21.33 5.81
CA TYR A 25 -32.10 20.74 4.61
C TYR A 25 -32.60 21.37 3.31
N LYS A 26 -33.89 21.75 3.20
CA LYS A 26 -34.40 22.47 2.01
C LYS A 26 -33.72 23.83 1.85
N LYS A 27 -33.52 24.59 2.94
CA LYS A 27 -32.72 25.84 2.92
C LYS A 27 -31.24 25.59 2.62
N ALA A 28 -30.64 24.52 3.14
CA ALA A 28 -29.27 24.14 2.80
C ALA A 28 -29.12 23.84 1.30
N ALA A 29 -30.11 23.19 0.67
CA ALA A 29 -30.12 22.94 -0.77
C ALA A 29 -30.32 24.21 -1.61
N GLU A 30 -30.95 25.26 -1.07
CA GLU A 30 -31.09 26.57 -1.73
C GLU A 30 -29.76 27.34 -1.76
N VAL A 31 -28.96 27.29 -0.69
CA VAL A 31 -27.71 28.07 -0.56
C VAL A 31 -26.44 27.29 -0.96
N GLY A 32 -26.47 25.96 -0.97
CA GLY A 32 -25.35 25.13 -1.41
C GLY A 32 -25.30 25.02 -2.94
N ASP A 33 -24.10 24.92 -3.50
CA ASP A 33 -23.86 24.61 -4.91
C ASP A 33 -23.45 23.13 -5.10
N GLY A 34 -23.45 22.65 -6.36
CA GLY A 34 -22.99 21.32 -6.77
C GLY A 34 -23.14 20.20 -5.72
N LEU A 35 -22.01 19.81 -5.11
CA LEU A 35 -21.95 18.73 -4.12
C LEU A 35 -22.66 19.06 -2.80
N GLU A 36 -22.61 20.31 -2.34
CA GLU A 36 -23.33 20.77 -1.16
C GLU A 36 -24.85 20.63 -1.38
N ARG A 37 -25.35 21.08 -2.55
CA ARG A 37 -26.75 20.95 -2.94
C ARG A 37 -27.21 19.50 -2.99
N ALA A 38 -26.44 18.62 -3.62
CA ALA A 38 -26.74 17.19 -3.69
C ALA A 38 -26.82 16.55 -2.28
N GLN A 39 -25.89 16.90 -1.38
CA GLN A 39 -25.87 16.39 -0.01
C GLN A 39 -27.09 16.86 0.81
N ALA A 40 -27.49 18.12 0.67
CA ALA A 40 -28.67 18.65 1.34
C ALA A 40 -29.98 18.05 0.79
N LEU A 41 -30.10 17.86 -0.53
CA LEU A 41 -31.23 17.15 -1.13
C LEU A 41 -31.31 15.71 -0.63
N ALA A 42 -30.19 14.98 -0.62
CA ALA A 42 -30.17 13.63 -0.06
C ALA A 42 -30.63 13.61 1.41
N ASN A 43 -30.23 14.58 2.24
CA ASN A 43 -30.65 14.65 3.64
C ASN A 43 -32.12 15.08 3.81
N ALA A 44 -32.64 15.95 2.93
CA ALA A 44 -34.06 16.26 2.85
C ALA A 44 -34.89 15.01 2.53
N ALA A 45 -34.45 14.16 1.59
CA ALA A 45 -35.12 12.89 1.29
C ALA A 45 -35.17 11.95 2.51
N ALA A 46 -34.12 11.89 3.34
CA ALA A 46 -34.15 11.13 4.59
C ALA A 46 -35.17 11.67 5.60
N ALA A 47 -35.30 12.99 5.71
CA ALA A 47 -36.30 13.59 6.59
C ALA A 47 -37.73 13.36 6.05
N GLU A 48 -37.92 13.35 4.73
CA GLU A 48 -39.18 12.98 4.07
C GLU A 48 -39.55 11.50 4.30
N LEU A 49 -38.57 10.58 4.31
CA LEU A 49 -38.77 9.19 4.73
C LEU A 49 -39.27 9.06 6.18
N ARG A 50 -38.65 9.76 7.14
CA ARG A 50 -39.11 9.78 8.55
C ARG A 50 -40.54 10.32 8.71
N LEU A 51 -40.94 11.25 7.83
CA LEU A 51 -42.27 11.85 7.80
C LEU A 51 -43.31 11.01 7.03
N GLY A 52 -42.93 9.83 6.51
CA GLY A 52 -43.81 8.97 5.70
C GLY A 52 -44.14 9.52 4.32
N ARG A 53 -43.38 10.52 3.82
CA ARG A 53 -43.63 11.23 2.56
C ARG A 53 -42.89 10.57 1.40
N PHE A 54 -43.15 9.29 1.15
CA PHE A 54 -42.34 8.47 0.25
C PHE A 54 -42.23 9.02 -1.18
N GLY A 55 -43.32 9.56 -1.75
CA GLY A 55 -43.29 10.20 -3.07
C GLY A 55 -42.51 11.52 -3.13
N GLU A 56 -42.49 12.31 -2.03
CA GLU A 56 -41.59 13.47 -1.95
C GLU A 56 -40.13 12.98 -1.86
N ALA A 57 -39.86 11.98 -1.02
CA ALA A 57 -38.52 11.43 -0.81
C ALA A 57 -37.91 10.85 -2.09
N GLU A 58 -38.68 10.13 -2.93
CA GLU A 58 -38.21 9.63 -4.23
C GLU A 58 -37.82 10.79 -5.17
N GLY A 59 -38.67 11.82 -5.28
CA GLY A 59 -38.41 12.99 -6.12
C GLY A 59 -37.22 13.83 -5.63
N THR A 60 -37.07 13.99 -4.32
CA THR A 60 -35.96 14.72 -3.70
C THR A 60 -34.64 13.93 -3.83
N ALA A 61 -34.66 12.61 -3.65
CA ALA A 61 -33.50 11.76 -3.88
C ALA A 61 -33.09 11.72 -5.36
N THR A 62 -34.06 11.68 -6.29
CA THR A 62 -33.77 11.76 -7.74
C THR A 62 -33.06 13.06 -8.10
N LYS A 63 -33.51 14.21 -7.59
CA LYS A 63 -32.82 15.51 -7.76
C LYS A 63 -31.41 15.53 -7.17
N ALA A 64 -31.15 14.78 -6.10
CA ALA A 64 -29.80 14.62 -5.59
C ALA A 64 -28.92 13.80 -6.56
N LEU A 65 -29.47 12.73 -7.15
CA LEU A 65 -28.78 11.85 -8.10
C LEU A 65 -28.49 12.51 -9.45
N GLU A 66 -29.38 13.38 -9.94
CA GLU A 66 -29.16 14.22 -11.13
C GLU A 66 -27.92 15.11 -11.01
N ILE A 67 -27.64 15.60 -9.80
CA ILE A 67 -26.45 16.41 -9.52
C ILE A 67 -25.24 15.51 -9.23
N ARG A 68 -25.44 14.45 -8.45
CA ARG A 68 -24.38 13.52 -8.05
C ARG A 68 -24.93 12.14 -7.64
N VAL A 69 -24.57 11.11 -8.41
CA VAL A 69 -24.78 9.71 -8.00
C VAL A 69 -24.05 9.45 -6.67
N SER A 70 -24.77 8.86 -5.71
CA SER A 70 -24.25 8.52 -4.38
C SER A 70 -25.07 7.42 -3.72
N VAL A 71 -24.40 6.55 -2.96
CA VAL A 71 -24.99 5.45 -2.18
C VAL A 71 -26.14 5.96 -1.31
N THR A 72 -25.94 7.08 -0.61
CA THR A 72 -26.98 7.65 0.28
C THR A 72 -28.24 8.07 -0.46
N ALA A 73 -28.13 8.63 -1.67
CA ALA A 73 -29.30 9.06 -2.43
C ALA A 73 -29.98 7.88 -3.15
N LEU A 74 -29.21 6.91 -3.66
CA LEU A 74 -29.74 5.65 -4.19
C LEU A 74 -30.48 4.86 -3.12
N TYR A 75 -29.88 4.63 -1.95
CA TYR A 75 -30.52 3.94 -0.83
C TYR A 75 -31.80 4.63 -0.37
N ARG A 76 -31.78 5.96 -0.20
CA ARG A 76 -32.99 6.71 0.21
C ARG A 76 -34.09 6.64 -0.86
N ARG A 77 -33.73 6.58 -2.15
CA ARG A 77 -34.69 6.37 -3.24
C ARG A 77 -35.22 4.94 -3.26
N ALA A 78 -34.38 3.92 -3.05
CA ALA A 78 -34.79 2.53 -2.93
C ALA A 78 -35.77 2.30 -1.78
N VAL A 79 -35.49 2.87 -0.59
CA VAL A 79 -36.40 2.80 0.56
C VAL A 79 -37.73 3.48 0.24
N ALA A 80 -37.72 4.67 -0.39
CA ALA A 80 -38.93 5.35 -0.84
C ALA A 80 -39.74 4.48 -1.82
N ARG A 81 -39.08 3.92 -2.84
CA ARG A 81 -39.66 3.07 -3.87
C ARG A 81 -40.23 1.77 -3.31
N ARG A 82 -39.54 1.09 -2.39
CA ARG A 82 -40.07 -0.08 -1.66
C ARG A 82 -41.34 0.28 -0.90
N MET A 83 -41.39 1.44 -0.23
CA MET A 83 -42.61 1.90 0.46
C MET A 83 -43.74 2.33 -0.50
N LEU A 84 -43.40 2.65 -1.77
CA LEU A 84 -44.33 2.91 -2.87
C LEU A 84 -44.70 1.66 -3.69
N LYS A 85 -44.14 0.48 -3.37
CA LYS A 85 -44.23 -0.78 -4.13
C LYS A 85 -43.59 -0.78 -5.53
N ALA A 86 -42.71 0.18 -5.83
CA ALA A 86 -41.86 0.18 -7.01
C ALA A 86 -40.64 -0.75 -6.76
N TYR A 87 -40.88 -2.06 -6.67
CA TYR A 87 -39.89 -3.02 -6.18
C TYR A 87 -38.75 -3.30 -7.17
N GLU A 88 -39.03 -3.32 -8.47
CA GLU A 88 -38.02 -3.49 -9.51
C GLU A 88 -37.06 -2.29 -9.51
N GLU A 89 -37.58 -1.06 -9.47
CA GLU A 89 -36.78 0.17 -9.47
C GLU A 89 -36.05 0.41 -8.14
N ALA A 90 -36.59 -0.08 -7.02
CA ALA A 90 -35.90 -0.12 -5.74
C ALA A 90 -34.75 -1.14 -5.74
N TYR A 91 -34.93 -2.31 -6.37
CA TYR A 91 -33.87 -3.30 -6.53
C TYR A 91 -32.74 -2.76 -7.42
N ASP A 92 -33.06 -2.12 -8.55
CA ASP A 92 -32.06 -1.46 -9.41
C ASP A 92 -31.26 -0.37 -8.66
N ASP A 93 -31.92 0.45 -7.83
CA ASP A 93 -31.24 1.43 -6.98
C ASP A 93 -30.32 0.76 -5.94
N LEU A 94 -30.70 -0.39 -5.38
CA LEU A 94 -29.88 -1.15 -4.43
C LEU A 94 -28.69 -1.85 -5.11
N VAL A 95 -28.86 -2.38 -6.32
CA VAL A 95 -27.77 -2.93 -7.13
C VAL A 95 -26.80 -1.81 -7.54
N ALA A 96 -27.31 -0.65 -7.96
CA ALA A 96 -26.49 0.52 -8.28
C ALA A 96 -25.74 1.04 -7.04
N ALA A 97 -26.36 1.00 -5.86
CA ALA A 97 -25.70 1.34 -4.60
C ALA A 97 -24.61 0.31 -4.23
N MET A 98 -24.90 -0.99 -4.36
CA MET A 98 -23.97 -2.10 -4.08
C MET A 98 -22.76 -2.11 -5.03
N ALA A 99 -22.94 -1.63 -6.26
CA ALA A 99 -21.88 -1.46 -7.26
C ALA A 99 -21.00 -0.22 -7.01
N ILE A 100 -21.40 0.68 -6.12
CA ILE A 100 -20.59 1.82 -5.65
C ILE A 100 -19.95 1.49 -4.29
N GLU A 101 -20.72 0.93 -3.35
CA GLU A 101 -20.21 0.57 -2.01
C GLU A 101 -21.04 -0.62 -1.46
N PRO A 102 -20.52 -1.86 -1.47
CA PRO A 102 -21.24 -3.03 -1.00
C PRO A 102 -21.40 -3.09 0.54
N LEU A 103 -22.33 -2.30 1.08
CA LEU A 103 -22.64 -2.22 2.51
C LEU A 103 -23.65 -3.30 2.97
N PRO A 104 -23.53 -3.86 4.20
CA PRO A 104 -24.47 -4.84 4.75
C PRO A 104 -25.93 -4.36 4.77
N VAL A 105 -26.17 -3.08 5.08
CA VAL A 105 -27.52 -2.47 5.09
C VAL A 105 -28.21 -2.56 3.73
N LEU A 106 -27.47 -2.56 2.62
CA LEU A 106 -28.04 -2.73 1.28
C LEU A 106 -28.50 -4.18 1.06
N ARG A 107 -27.80 -5.17 1.63
CA ARG A 107 -28.20 -6.58 1.59
C ARG A 107 -29.44 -6.82 2.45
N GLU A 108 -29.47 -6.25 3.66
CA GLU A 108 -30.66 -6.27 4.52
C GLU A 108 -31.87 -5.62 3.84
N GLU A 109 -31.67 -4.52 3.11
CA GLU A 109 -32.73 -3.84 2.36
C GLU A 109 -33.22 -4.67 1.16
N ILE A 110 -32.33 -5.35 0.42
CA ILE A 110 -32.70 -6.34 -0.61
C ILE A 110 -33.54 -7.47 0.02
N SER A 111 -33.13 -7.99 1.18
CA SER A 111 -33.90 -9.00 1.91
C SER A 111 -35.24 -8.45 2.43
N ALA A 112 -35.30 -7.19 2.85
CA ALA A 112 -36.53 -6.52 3.28
C ALA A 112 -37.48 -6.26 2.10
N LEU A 113 -36.94 -6.01 0.91
CA LEU A 113 -37.66 -5.85 -0.34
C LEU A 113 -38.28 -7.18 -0.79
N ARG A 114 -37.52 -8.28 -0.77
CA ARG A 114 -38.04 -9.63 -1.02
C ARG A 114 -39.15 -10.00 -0.02
N ARG A 115 -38.99 -9.66 1.27
CA ARG A 115 -40.04 -9.82 2.30
C ARG A 115 -41.27 -8.92 2.11
N ALA A 116 -41.14 -7.79 1.40
CA ALA A 116 -42.26 -6.89 1.11
C ALA A 116 -43.07 -7.32 -0.12
N ALA A 117 -42.43 -8.03 -1.06
CA ALA A 117 -43.08 -8.56 -2.27
C ALA A 117 -43.92 -9.82 -2.05
N THR A 118 -43.84 -10.49 -0.88
CA THR A 118 -44.50 -11.80 -0.60
C THR A 118 -46.04 -11.77 -0.51
N SER A 119 -46.69 -10.75 -1.10
CA SER A 119 -48.14 -10.67 -1.28
C SER A 119 -48.59 -10.80 -2.74
N ASP A 120 -47.65 -10.84 -3.69
CA ASP A 120 -47.91 -10.99 -5.12
C ASP A 120 -46.86 -11.93 -5.74
N ASP A 121 -47.30 -13.12 -6.18
CA ASP A 121 -46.40 -14.17 -6.70
C ASP A 121 -45.69 -13.71 -8.00
N ASP A 122 -46.34 -12.87 -8.82
CA ASP A 122 -45.74 -12.34 -10.06
C ASP A 122 -44.62 -11.31 -9.77
N GLU A 123 -44.66 -10.61 -8.63
CA GLU A 123 -43.60 -9.68 -8.21
C GLU A 123 -42.40 -10.43 -7.60
N VAL A 124 -42.66 -11.51 -6.85
CA VAL A 124 -41.61 -12.38 -6.28
C VAL A 124 -40.81 -13.05 -7.40
N ASP A 125 -41.48 -13.63 -8.41
CA ASP A 125 -40.81 -14.31 -9.52
C ASP A 125 -39.90 -13.35 -10.34
N ARG A 126 -40.31 -12.08 -10.51
CA ARG A 126 -39.47 -11.07 -11.18
C ARG A 126 -38.28 -10.65 -10.35
N LEU A 127 -38.44 -10.49 -9.04
CA LEU A 127 -37.34 -10.18 -8.14
C LEU A 127 -36.34 -11.32 -8.06
N ASP A 128 -36.80 -12.57 -7.96
CA ASP A 128 -35.93 -13.74 -7.97
C ASP A 128 -35.19 -13.89 -9.32
N ALA A 129 -35.83 -13.53 -10.44
CA ALA A 129 -35.16 -13.43 -11.74
C ALA A 129 -34.08 -12.33 -11.78
N LEU A 130 -34.31 -11.17 -11.15
CA LEU A 130 -33.30 -10.10 -11.02
C LEU A 130 -32.16 -10.48 -10.07
N VAL A 131 -32.44 -11.13 -8.94
CA VAL A 131 -31.43 -11.67 -8.02
C VAL A 131 -30.54 -12.68 -8.74
N LYS A 132 -31.14 -13.63 -9.45
CA LYS A 132 -30.44 -14.64 -10.26
C LYS A 132 -29.62 -14.05 -11.41
N LYS A 133 -30.11 -12.98 -12.05
CA LYS A 133 -29.39 -12.25 -13.11
C LYS A 133 -28.14 -11.52 -12.58
N HIS A 134 -28.19 -11.01 -11.35
CA HIS A 134 -27.12 -10.22 -10.75
C HIS A 134 -26.22 -11.02 -9.77
N GLY A 135 -26.54 -12.28 -9.48
CA GLY A 135 -25.70 -13.18 -8.70
C GLY A 135 -25.65 -12.88 -7.20
N LEU A 136 -26.68 -12.21 -6.66
CA LEU A 136 -26.77 -11.80 -5.27
C LEU A 136 -27.55 -12.82 -4.40
N ASP A 137 -27.14 -14.09 -4.45
CA ASP A 137 -27.70 -15.11 -3.55
C ASP A 137 -27.32 -14.80 -2.09
N LEU A 138 -28.34 -14.68 -1.23
CA LEU A 138 -28.21 -14.49 0.21
C LEU A 138 -28.86 -15.69 0.90
N GLU A 139 -28.06 -16.53 1.58
CA GLU A 139 -28.60 -17.63 2.39
C GLU A 139 -29.37 -17.07 3.61
N ASP A 140 -30.50 -17.71 3.96
CA ASP A 140 -31.34 -17.36 5.11
C ASP A 140 -30.59 -17.56 6.43
N GLY A 141 -29.88 -16.52 6.88
CA GLY A 141 -28.79 -16.69 7.85
C GLY A 141 -28.60 -15.64 8.95
N ASP A 142 -29.38 -14.55 9.01
CA ASP A 142 -29.42 -13.73 10.24
C ASP A 142 -30.77 -13.04 10.47
N ARG A 143 -31.15 -12.91 11.75
CA ARG A 143 -32.40 -12.27 12.20
C ARG A 143 -32.09 -11.05 13.05
N THR A 144 -31.64 -9.98 12.42
CA THR A 144 -31.71 -8.63 12.99
C THR A 144 -33.18 -8.24 13.21
N SER A 145 -33.47 -7.54 14.31
CA SER A 145 -34.85 -7.26 14.69
C SER A 145 -35.45 -6.16 13.82
N ALA A 146 -36.77 -6.22 13.56
CA ALA A 146 -37.46 -5.19 12.78
C ALA A 146 -37.39 -3.78 13.43
N GLY A 147 -36.98 -3.67 14.69
CA GLY A 147 -36.73 -2.39 15.37
C GLY A 147 -35.41 -1.72 14.97
N ASP A 148 -34.39 -2.49 14.57
CA ASP A 148 -33.07 -1.96 14.24
C ASP A 148 -33.05 -1.30 12.86
N VAL A 149 -33.74 -1.90 11.89
CA VAL A 149 -33.93 -1.33 10.53
C VAL A 149 -34.66 0.02 10.61
N ALA A 150 -35.66 0.15 11.49
CA ALA A 150 -36.36 1.42 11.70
C ALA A 150 -35.43 2.53 12.24
N ARG A 151 -34.36 2.18 12.97
CA ARG A 151 -33.34 3.12 13.44
C ARG A 151 -32.32 3.50 12.36
N ALA A 152 -31.93 2.56 11.50
CA ALA A 152 -31.09 2.84 10.33
C ALA A 152 -31.81 3.76 9.29
N CYS A 153 -33.12 3.59 9.12
CA CYS A 153 -33.95 4.46 8.27
C CYS A 153 -34.08 5.91 8.76
N THR A 154 -33.70 6.19 10.00
CA THR A 154 -34.06 7.42 10.70
C THR A 154 -32.86 8.29 11.05
N GLU A 155 -31.73 7.72 11.46
CA GLU A 155 -30.57 8.51 11.91
C GLU A 155 -30.06 9.49 10.84
N PRO A 156 -29.78 10.77 11.20
CA PRO A 156 -29.11 11.70 10.31
C PRO A 156 -27.71 11.16 10.07
N PHE A 157 -27.50 10.51 8.94
CA PHE A 157 -26.16 10.05 8.56
C PHE A 157 -25.22 11.24 8.66
N TYR A 158 -24.33 11.22 9.67
CA TYR A 158 -23.41 12.31 9.96
C TYR A 158 -22.42 12.38 8.81
N ALA A 159 -22.80 13.10 7.75
CA ALA A 159 -22.00 13.28 6.56
C ALA A 159 -20.80 14.15 6.92
N GLY A 160 -19.78 13.52 7.49
CA GLY A 160 -18.41 13.99 7.53
C GLY A 160 -17.83 13.92 6.13
N ARG A 161 -18.26 14.86 5.28
CA ARG A 161 -17.78 15.12 3.93
C ARG A 161 -17.92 13.95 2.93
N GLY A 162 -18.96 14.05 2.11
CA GLY A 162 -18.85 13.63 0.71
C GLY A 162 -17.72 14.37 -0.03
N PRO A 163 -17.33 13.91 -1.22
CA PRO A 163 -16.05 13.20 -1.30
C PRO A 163 -15.07 13.82 -2.29
N ARG A 164 -13.82 13.34 -2.24
CA ARG A 164 -12.86 13.42 -3.36
C ARG A 164 -12.35 12.01 -3.65
N ASN A 165 -12.18 11.74 -4.94
CA ASN A 165 -11.91 10.44 -5.55
C ASN A 165 -10.74 9.70 -4.87
N GLY A 166 -11.06 8.74 -4.00
CA GLY A 166 -10.15 7.69 -3.56
C GLY A 166 -10.39 6.40 -4.37
N ILE A 167 -9.39 5.53 -4.41
CA ILE A 167 -9.48 4.23 -5.08
C ILE A 167 -9.91 3.19 -4.04
N GLU A 168 -10.97 2.44 -4.31
CA GLU A 168 -11.38 1.31 -3.47
C GLU A 168 -10.47 0.11 -3.67
N ALA A 169 -9.99 -0.45 -2.57
CA ALA A 169 -9.39 -1.78 -2.52
C ALA A 169 -9.90 -2.49 -1.27
N TYR A 170 -10.61 -3.61 -1.44
CA TYR A 170 -11.18 -4.37 -0.34
C TYR A 170 -10.16 -5.32 0.31
N ALA A 171 -9.82 -5.09 1.57
CA ALA A 171 -9.28 -6.09 2.49
C ALA A 171 -9.37 -5.61 3.96
N GLY A 172 -10.40 -6.04 4.73
CA GLY A 172 -10.56 -5.85 6.19
C GLY A 172 -10.59 -4.38 6.67
N GLY A 173 -11.72 -3.92 7.21
CA GLY A 173 -11.99 -2.48 7.29
C GLY A 173 -11.16 -1.68 8.30
N GLU A 174 -10.21 -0.88 7.80
CA GLU A 174 -9.66 0.30 8.50
C GLU A 174 -9.67 1.54 7.57
N GLU A 175 -10.32 2.65 7.97
CA GLU A 175 -10.39 3.89 7.18
C GLU A 175 -9.36 4.93 7.67
N ILE A 176 -8.24 5.05 6.95
CA ILE A 176 -7.11 5.92 7.33
C ILE A 176 -7.22 7.26 6.61
N LYS A 177 -7.55 8.34 7.33
CA LYS A 177 -7.66 9.69 6.75
C LYS A 177 -6.41 10.52 6.97
N TYR A 178 -5.51 10.49 5.99
CA TYR A 178 -4.37 11.40 5.94
C TYR A 178 -4.84 12.81 5.53
N PHE A 179 -4.87 13.73 6.48
CA PHE A 179 -4.93 15.16 6.17
C PHE A 179 -3.51 15.68 6.07
N GLY A 180 -3.10 16.07 4.86
CA GLY A 180 -1.89 16.89 4.68
C GLY A 180 -2.00 18.23 5.43
N PRO A 181 -0.91 19.00 5.53
CA PRO A 181 -0.90 20.29 6.22
C PRO A 181 -2.08 21.15 5.77
N ALA A 182 -2.79 21.74 6.75
CA ALA A 182 -4.11 22.31 6.58
C ALA A 182 -4.20 23.21 5.33
N GLY A 183 -5.01 22.77 4.37
CA GLY A 183 -5.10 23.42 3.07
C GLY A 183 -5.64 24.84 3.19
N VAL A 184 -4.79 25.79 2.78
CA VAL A 184 -5.14 27.08 2.13
C VAL A 184 -6.62 27.39 2.08
N GLN A 185 -7.02 28.49 2.72
CA GLN A 185 -8.32 29.10 2.51
C GLN A 185 -8.21 30.19 1.44
N LEU A 186 -8.98 30.06 0.35
CA LEU A 186 -9.20 31.16 -0.59
C LEU A 186 -10.17 32.16 0.04
N VAL A 187 -9.73 33.40 0.18
CA VAL A 187 -10.57 34.55 0.54
C VAL A 187 -10.38 35.59 -0.57
N ASP A 188 -11.47 35.95 -1.25
CA ASP A 188 -11.51 36.95 -2.32
C ASP A 188 -10.45 36.76 -3.44
N GLY A 189 -10.14 35.50 -3.77
CA GLY A 189 -9.17 35.14 -4.82
C GLY A 189 -7.70 35.31 -4.41
N VAL A 190 -7.41 35.66 -3.16
CA VAL A 190 -6.05 35.76 -2.63
C VAL A 190 -5.76 34.59 -1.68
N MET A 191 -4.58 34.00 -1.82
CA MET A 191 -4.09 32.91 -0.97
C MET A 191 -3.63 33.49 0.37
N VAL A 192 -4.45 33.37 1.42
CA VAL A 192 -4.08 33.85 2.76
C VAL A 192 -3.39 32.74 3.54
N LYS A 193 -2.19 33.04 4.04
CA LYS A 193 -1.35 32.16 4.85
C LYS A 193 -2.07 31.73 6.13
N GLN A 194 -2.15 30.42 6.40
CA GLN A 194 -2.49 29.94 7.73
C GLN A 194 -1.19 29.54 8.45
N GLU A 195 -0.61 30.48 9.20
CA GLU A 195 0.46 30.15 10.16
C GLU A 195 -0.15 29.35 11.31
N GLY A 196 -0.05 28.03 11.22
CA GLY A 196 -0.55 27.11 12.24
C GLY A 196 0.24 25.80 12.24
N PRO A 197 0.19 25.04 13.35
CA PRO A 197 0.75 23.70 13.38
C PRO A 197 0.12 22.83 12.28
N THR A 198 0.91 21.91 11.71
CA THR A 198 0.35 20.83 10.89
C THR A 198 -0.49 19.93 11.79
N VAL A 199 -1.77 19.74 11.46
CA VAL A 199 -2.71 18.99 12.28
C VAL A 199 -3.17 17.75 11.54
N MET A 200 -2.97 16.58 12.16
CA MET A 200 -3.44 15.28 11.68
C MET A 200 -4.51 14.75 12.65
N ASP A 201 -5.72 14.55 12.13
CA ASP A 201 -6.82 13.92 12.87
C ASP A 201 -6.84 12.42 12.57
N VAL A 202 -6.39 11.61 13.53
CA VAL A 202 -6.43 10.15 13.41
C VAL A 202 -7.78 9.65 13.89
N VAL A 203 -8.57 9.09 12.96
CA VAL A 203 -9.87 8.48 13.22
C VAL A 203 -9.72 6.97 13.22
N ILE A 204 -10.34 6.31 14.19
CA ILE A 204 -10.12 4.90 14.51
C ILE A 204 -11.47 4.22 14.76
N ARG A 205 -11.68 3.05 14.16
CA ARG A 205 -12.92 2.26 14.24
C ARG A 205 -12.60 0.79 14.51
N ASP A 206 -13.55 0.08 15.12
CA ASP A 206 -13.48 -1.35 15.44
C ASP A 206 -14.59 -2.09 14.68
N GLU A 207 -14.32 -3.33 14.23
CA GLU A 207 -15.30 -4.23 13.57
C GLU A 207 -16.00 -5.19 14.56
N SER A 208 -15.68 -5.12 15.87
CA SER A 208 -16.38 -5.93 16.88
C SER A 208 -17.82 -5.47 17.18
N TYR A 209 -18.63 -6.36 17.76
CA TYR A 209 -20.07 -6.19 18.04
C TYR A 209 -20.48 -4.97 18.91
N TYR A 210 -19.53 -4.15 19.39
CA TYR A 210 -19.77 -3.01 20.28
C TYR A 210 -19.20 -1.70 19.70
N TYR A 211 -20.06 -1.01 18.92
CA TYR A 211 -19.83 0.26 18.23
C TYR A 211 -19.00 1.33 19.00
N GLY A 212 -17.94 1.84 18.38
CA GLY A 212 -17.17 2.98 18.86
C GLY A 212 -16.26 3.63 17.81
N THR A 213 -15.93 4.92 17.96
CA THR A 213 -14.96 5.63 17.12
C THR A 213 -14.11 6.58 17.96
N LEU A 214 -12.78 6.47 17.87
CA LEU A 214 -11.82 7.38 18.51
C LEU A 214 -11.29 8.42 17.52
N VAL A 215 -11.06 9.65 17.99
CA VAL A 215 -10.44 10.72 17.21
C VAL A 215 -9.32 11.38 18.01
N PHE A 216 -8.09 11.27 17.52
CA PHE A 216 -6.91 11.92 18.09
C PHE A 216 -6.45 13.09 17.22
N ARG A 217 -6.31 14.28 17.80
CA ARG A 217 -5.70 15.42 17.12
C ARG A 217 -4.21 15.51 17.44
N LEU A 218 -3.38 15.17 16.47
CA LEU A 218 -1.93 15.31 16.52
C LEU A 218 -1.54 16.68 15.97
N ALA A 219 -1.06 17.58 16.83
CA ALA A 219 -0.55 18.89 16.42
C ALA A 219 0.99 18.85 16.35
N PHE A 220 1.51 18.92 15.13
CA PHE A 220 2.93 19.07 14.81
C PHE A 220 3.27 20.55 14.63
N ALA A 221 4.28 21.07 15.31
CA ALA A 221 4.67 22.48 15.17
C ALA A 221 5.20 22.82 13.76
N GLU A 222 5.74 21.81 13.07
CA GLU A 222 6.41 21.89 11.76
C GLU A 222 5.99 20.67 10.93
N ARG A 223 6.01 20.78 9.59
CA ARG A 223 5.65 19.68 8.66
C ARG A 223 6.51 18.41 8.86
N TYR A 224 7.73 18.59 9.37
CA TYR A 224 8.65 17.52 9.76
C TYR A 224 9.13 17.75 11.19
N PRO A 225 8.47 17.14 12.19
CA PRO A 225 8.64 17.53 13.59
C PRO A 225 10.01 17.10 14.15
N SER A 226 10.78 18.09 14.63
CA SER A 226 12.07 17.84 15.31
C SER A 226 11.96 17.27 16.74
N ALA A 227 10.73 17.14 17.26
CA ALA A 227 10.38 16.55 18.55
C ALA A 227 8.98 15.90 18.48
N PRO A 228 8.61 14.94 19.35
CA PRO A 228 7.30 14.29 19.32
C PRO A 228 6.12 15.28 19.35
N PRO A 229 5.02 15.01 18.62
CA PRO A 229 3.88 15.93 18.51
C PRO A 229 3.22 16.25 19.85
N ARG A 230 2.60 17.42 19.94
CA ARG A 230 1.71 17.75 21.07
C ARG A 230 0.37 17.04 20.86
N VAL A 231 0.22 15.88 21.51
CA VAL A 231 -1.02 15.11 21.52
C VAL A 231 -2.06 15.75 22.44
N ARG A 232 -3.25 16.05 21.90
CA ARG A 232 -4.45 16.49 22.64
C ARG A 232 -5.63 15.61 22.25
N CYS A 233 -6.37 15.12 23.25
CA CYS A 233 -7.63 14.40 23.04
C CYS A 233 -8.77 15.41 22.95
N GLU A 234 -9.59 15.36 21.89
CA GLU A 234 -10.71 16.33 21.73
C GLU A 234 -12.06 15.78 22.23
N SER A 235 -12.30 14.47 22.17
CA SER A 235 -13.44 13.82 22.85
C SER A 235 -13.06 12.42 23.35
N ILE A 236 -13.93 11.83 24.18
CA ILE A 236 -13.70 10.52 24.82
C ILE A 236 -14.90 9.60 24.56
N VAL A 237 -14.73 8.63 23.67
CA VAL A 237 -15.51 7.40 23.55
C VAL A 237 -14.51 6.28 23.17
N GLN A 238 -14.77 5.00 23.49
CA GLN A 238 -13.79 3.89 23.41
C GLN A 238 -14.04 2.98 22.18
N HIS A 239 -13.10 2.23 21.58
CA HIS A 239 -11.64 2.03 21.81
C HIS A 239 -10.78 2.32 20.52
N ALA A 240 -9.61 1.69 20.34
CA ALA A 240 -8.48 2.10 19.47
C ALA A 240 -7.93 0.91 18.60
N MET A 241 -7.01 0.97 17.60
CA MET A 241 -5.83 1.85 17.37
C MET A 241 -5.53 2.28 15.88
N PHE A 242 -4.26 2.33 15.43
CA PHE A 242 -3.70 3.21 14.37
C PHE A 242 -2.93 2.44 13.26
N SER A 243 -2.69 3.08 12.11
CA SER A 243 -1.94 2.56 10.95
C SER A 243 -0.75 3.44 10.49
N ASP A 244 0.45 2.85 10.40
CA ASP A 244 1.62 3.32 9.62
C ASP A 244 2.62 2.14 9.51
N PRO A 245 3.27 1.90 8.34
CA PRO A 245 4.24 0.82 8.16
C PRO A 245 5.47 0.87 9.09
N HIS A 246 5.91 2.06 9.56
CA HIS A 246 6.89 2.17 10.64
C HIS A 246 6.25 2.04 12.03
N ALA A 247 4.97 2.41 12.18
CA ALA A 247 4.23 2.30 13.42
C ALA A 247 3.87 0.87 13.84
N ARG A 248 3.94 -0.18 12.99
CA ARG A 248 3.65 -1.58 13.42
C ARG A 248 4.38 -2.03 14.70
N ARG A 249 5.55 -1.46 15.00
CA ARG A 249 6.28 -1.69 16.26
C ARG A 249 5.69 -0.90 17.43
N ALA A 250 5.27 0.34 17.17
CA ALA A 250 4.62 1.24 18.11
C ALA A 250 3.17 0.83 18.46
N THR A 251 2.37 0.32 17.51
CA THR A 251 0.97 -0.06 17.75
C THR A 251 0.85 -1.20 18.77
N LEU A 252 1.69 -2.23 18.66
CA LEU A 252 1.73 -3.33 19.62
C LEU A 252 2.28 -2.88 20.99
N GLU A 253 3.39 -2.12 21.01
CA GLU A 253 3.96 -1.57 22.25
C GLU A 253 3.01 -0.58 22.96
N PHE A 254 2.10 0.07 22.21
CA PHE A 254 1.04 0.92 22.75
C PHE A 254 -0.07 0.09 23.40
N TYR A 255 -0.52 -1.02 22.78
CA TYR A 255 -1.49 -1.92 23.41
C TYR A 255 -0.95 -2.50 24.72
N ASP A 256 0.27 -3.08 24.70
CA ASP A 256 0.87 -3.72 25.88
C ASP A 256 0.97 -2.73 27.06
N LYS A 257 1.58 -1.55 26.85
CA LYS A 257 1.73 -0.53 27.89
C LYS A 257 0.40 0.11 28.33
N LEU A 258 -0.62 0.13 27.47
CA LEU A 258 -1.95 0.63 27.83
C LEU A 258 -2.70 -0.37 28.72
N LEU A 259 -2.54 -1.67 28.45
CA LEU A 259 -3.14 -2.76 29.23
C LEU A 259 -2.51 -2.90 30.63
N GLU A 260 -1.23 -2.56 30.77
CA GLU A 260 -0.55 -2.41 32.06
C GLU A 260 -1.13 -1.26 32.92
N LYS A 261 -1.71 -0.22 32.29
CA LYS A 261 -2.12 1.03 32.96
C LYS A 261 -3.63 1.11 33.22
N LYS A 262 -4.08 0.30 34.18
CA LYS A 262 -5.49 0.30 34.63
C LYS A 262 -5.80 1.47 35.60
N PRO A 263 -6.98 2.09 35.53
CA PRO A 263 -8.03 1.87 34.52
C PRO A 263 -7.66 2.48 33.16
N ILE A 264 -8.13 1.84 32.07
CA ILE A 264 -7.99 2.40 30.73
C ILE A 264 -8.81 3.69 30.67
N SER A 265 -8.10 4.81 30.66
CA SER A 265 -8.63 6.16 30.82
C SER A 265 -7.83 7.11 29.94
N VAL A 266 -8.40 8.22 29.50
CA VAL A 266 -7.73 9.09 28.52
C VAL A 266 -6.45 9.74 29.03
N ALA A 267 -6.30 9.92 30.36
CA ALA A 267 -5.02 10.29 30.96
C ALA A 267 -3.96 9.20 30.69
N ASN A 268 -4.30 7.93 30.91
CA ASN A 268 -3.42 6.79 30.65
C ASN A 268 -3.21 6.56 29.15
N THR A 269 -4.23 6.69 28.30
CA THR A 269 -4.10 6.58 26.83
C THR A 269 -3.16 7.65 26.28
N VAL A 270 -3.33 8.92 26.66
CA VAL A 270 -2.44 10.01 26.22
C VAL A 270 -1.02 9.85 26.80
N ALA A 271 -0.88 9.40 28.04
CA ALA A 271 0.43 9.08 28.62
C ALA A 271 1.12 7.94 27.87
N THR A 272 0.39 6.90 27.47
CA THR A 272 0.94 5.75 26.77
C THR A 272 1.29 6.09 25.32
N ILE A 273 0.45 6.86 24.61
CA ILE A 273 0.82 7.42 23.28
C ILE A 273 2.12 8.22 23.40
N ARG A 274 2.28 9.06 24.42
CA ARG A 274 3.53 9.81 24.66
C ARG A 274 4.72 8.89 24.94
N GLU A 275 4.55 7.84 25.74
CA GLU A 275 5.60 6.86 26.03
C GLU A 275 5.95 5.93 24.88
N VAL A 276 5.05 5.74 23.92
CA VAL A 276 5.30 4.98 22.68
C VAL A 276 6.01 5.87 21.67
N LEU A 277 5.52 7.10 21.46
CA LEU A 277 6.17 8.08 20.59
C LEU A 277 7.54 8.56 21.14
N ALA A 278 7.78 8.45 22.45
CA ALA A 278 9.08 8.74 23.07
C ALA A 278 9.95 7.48 23.31
N GLY A 279 9.34 6.29 23.40
CA GLY A 279 9.98 5.05 23.87
C GLY A 279 10.16 3.97 22.81
N GLY A 280 9.47 4.06 21.67
CA GLY A 280 9.66 3.17 20.52
C GLY A 280 11.07 3.32 19.96
N ASP A 281 11.99 2.52 20.49
CA ASP A 281 13.44 2.52 20.26
C ASP A 281 13.99 3.93 20.07
N SER A 282 14.17 4.69 21.17
CA SER A 282 14.50 6.13 21.15
C SER A 282 15.66 6.52 20.24
N ASN A 283 16.53 5.56 19.89
CA ASN A 283 17.57 5.68 18.87
C ASN A 283 17.05 5.85 17.43
N GLU A 284 15.97 5.20 17.00
CA GLU A 284 15.47 5.30 15.62
C GLU A 284 14.75 6.62 15.36
N TRP A 285 13.89 7.07 16.28
CA TRP A 285 13.31 8.42 16.23
C TRP A 285 14.38 9.50 16.37
N ALA A 286 15.35 9.37 17.28
CA ALA A 286 16.48 10.30 17.36
C ALA A 286 17.39 10.25 16.13
N ARG A 287 17.48 9.11 15.41
CA ARG A 287 18.19 9.00 14.12
C ARG A 287 17.42 9.71 13.01
N TYR A 288 16.10 9.57 12.94
CA TYR A 288 15.26 10.27 11.97
C TYR A 288 15.26 11.78 12.21
N ALA A 289 14.98 12.24 13.43
CA ALA A 289 15.00 13.65 13.78
C ALA A 289 16.39 14.29 13.59
N ARG A 290 17.48 13.55 13.83
CA ARG A 290 18.85 14.01 13.54
C ARG A 290 19.09 14.16 12.04
N LYS A 291 18.76 13.14 11.23
CA LYS A 291 18.86 13.23 9.76
C LYS A 291 18.03 14.38 9.20
N HIS A 292 16.80 14.57 9.71
CA HIS A 292 15.95 15.67 9.29
C HIS A 292 16.56 17.03 9.67
N LYS A 293 17.11 17.17 10.88
CA LYS A 293 17.83 18.38 11.31
C LYS A 293 19.08 18.65 10.47
N GLU A 294 19.86 17.61 10.14
CA GLU A 294 21.03 17.70 9.25
C GLU A 294 20.61 18.19 7.85
N ARG A 295 19.55 17.60 7.27
CA ARG A 295 18.91 18.04 6.03
C ARG A 295 18.47 19.51 6.10
N GLN A 296 17.75 19.90 7.15
CA GLN A 296 17.25 21.27 7.31
C GLN A 296 18.39 22.29 7.42
N LEU A 297 19.49 21.96 8.10
CA LEU A 297 20.68 22.79 8.15
C LEU A 297 21.35 22.97 6.78
N ILE A 298 21.35 21.95 5.93
CA ILE A 298 21.84 22.05 4.53
C ILE A 298 20.94 22.99 3.72
N ILE A 299 19.62 22.83 3.82
CA ILE A 299 18.64 23.67 3.12
C ILE A 299 18.76 25.15 3.57
N ASP A 300 18.82 25.41 4.88
CA ASP A 300 18.90 26.77 5.43
C ASP A 300 20.31 27.40 5.32
N ALA A 301 21.33 26.60 5.04
CA ALA A 301 22.60 27.09 4.53
C ALA A 301 22.45 27.48 3.05
N PHE A 302 21.95 26.58 2.21
CA PHE A 302 21.89 26.78 0.76
C PHE A 302 21.03 27.99 0.35
N LYS A 303 19.90 28.23 1.03
CA LYS A 303 19.05 29.45 0.87
C LYS A 303 19.78 30.80 0.97
N LYS A 304 21.03 30.82 1.44
CA LYS A 304 21.87 32.03 1.57
C LYS A 304 22.88 32.20 0.43
N HIS A 305 22.95 31.22 -0.48
CA HIS A 305 23.82 31.26 -1.65
C HIS A 305 23.10 31.92 -2.85
N HIS A 306 23.80 32.00 -3.97
CA HIS A 306 23.19 32.40 -5.23
C HIS A 306 22.36 31.25 -5.81
N HIS A 307 21.17 31.58 -6.32
CA HIS A 307 20.24 30.65 -6.96
C HIS A 307 20.04 31.07 -8.42
N ALA A 308 20.08 30.10 -9.34
CA ALA A 308 19.77 30.28 -10.76
C ALA A 308 18.26 30.11 -11.03
N ALA A 309 17.55 29.40 -10.14
CA ALA A 309 16.11 29.20 -10.16
C ALA A 309 15.46 29.50 -8.78
N PRO A 310 15.56 30.75 -8.28
CA PRO A 310 15.03 31.13 -6.97
C PRO A 310 13.52 30.89 -6.84
N GLU A 311 12.76 30.96 -7.94
CA GLU A 311 11.31 30.75 -7.95
C GLU A 311 10.88 29.32 -7.55
N LEU A 312 11.80 28.35 -7.54
CA LEU A 312 11.52 26.97 -7.13
C LEU A 312 11.50 26.79 -5.60
N TYR A 313 11.89 27.84 -4.86
CA TYR A 313 11.87 27.90 -3.39
C TYR A 313 10.75 28.76 -2.83
N GLU A 314 9.93 29.36 -3.70
CA GLU A 314 8.74 30.12 -3.33
C GLU A 314 7.64 29.22 -2.74
N GLU A 315 6.58 29.82 -2.22
CA GLU A 315 5.42 29.11 -1.67
C GLU A 315 4.10 29.58 -2.31
N GLY A 316 3.06 28.73 -2.20
CA GLY A 316 1.71 29.06 -2.67
C GLY A 316 1.65 29.33 -4.18
N SER A 317 0.90 30.37 -4.58
CA SER A 317 0.62 30.69 -5.99
C SER A 317 1.86 31.05 -6.80
N LEU A 318 2.93 31.56 -6.18
CA LEU A 318 4.20 31.83 -6.87
C LEU A 318 4.89 30.54 -7.30
N LEU A 319 4.90 29.53 -6.42
CA LEU A 319 5.44 28.20 -6.73
C LEU A 319 4.59 27.47 -7.77
N GLU A 320 3.25 27.59 -7.69
CA GLU A 320 2.37 27.06 -8.72
C GLU A 320 2.64 27.71 -10.08
N ALA A 321 2.82 29.04 -10.13
CA ALA A 321 3.21 29.74 -11.36
C ALA A 321 4.59 29.31 -11.88
N ALA A 322 5.57 29.03 -11.00
CA ALA A 322 6.87 28.49 -11.37
C ALA A 322 6.74 27.08 -12.00
N VAL A 323 5.92 26.20 -11.42
CA VAL A 323 5.60 24.87 -11.99
C VAL A 323 4.94 25.03 -13.37
N TRP A 324 3.92 25.87 -13.52
CA TRP A 324 3.27 26.09 -14.82
C TRP A 324 4.23 26.69 -15.86
N GLY A 325 5.14 27.57 -15.45
CA GLY A 325 6.18 28.15 -16.30
C GLY A 325 7.27 27.17 -16.76
N ALA A 326 7.49 26.07 -16.02
CA ALA A 326 8.44 25.03 -16.37
C ALA A 326 8.00 24.17 -17.56
N LEU A 327 6.67 24.01 -17.73
CA LEU A 327 6.07 23.04 -18.65
C LEU A 327 6.07 23.48 -20.11
N GLU A 328 6.21 22.52 -21.03
CA GLU A 328 5.90 22.72 -22.45
C GLU A 328 4.42 23.13 -22.66
N PRO A 329 4.09 23.98 -23.65
CA PRO A 329 2.71 24.44 -23.88
C PRO A 329 1.70 23.30 -24.03
N ALA A 330 2.05 22.25 -24.79
CA ALA A 330 1.17 21.11 -25.02
C ALA A 330 0.75 20.38 -23.72
N VAL A 331 1.61 20.36 -22.69
CA VAL A 331 1.26 19.77 -21.39
C VAL A 331 0.29 20.67 -20.63
N ARG A 332 0.47 22.00 -20.71
CA ARG A 332 -0.46 22.97 -20.10
C ARG A 332 -1.84 22.89 -20.75
N ASP A 333 -1.89 22.79 -22.08
CA ASP A 333 -3.14 22.68 -22.84
C ASP A 333 -3.85 21.34 -22.56
N ALA A 334 -3.11 20.23 -22.46
CA ALA A 334 -3.64 18.92 -22.08
C ALA A 334 -4.23 18.90 -20.66
N LEU A 335 -3.54 19.50 -19.68
CA LEU A 335 -4.05 19.62 -18.31
C LEU A 335 -5.25 20.57 -18.23
N GLY A 336 -5.22 21.72 -18.92
CA GLY A 336 -6.28 22.72 -18.92
C GLY A 336 -7.57 22.27 -19.62
N SER A 337 -7.47 21.40 -20.63
CA SER A 337 -8.61 20.77 -21.30
C SER A 337 -9.23 19.60 -20.52
N GLY A 338 -8.56 19.11 -19.47
CA GLY A 338 -8.96 17.93 -18.72
C GLY A 338 -8.67 16.61 -19.44
N ASP A 339 -7.88 16.61 -20.51
CA ASP A 339 -7.36 15.40 -21.17
C ASP A 339 -5.83 15.33 -21.09
N ALA A 340 -5.33 15.08 -19.88
CA ALA A 340 -3.91 15.01 -19.57
C ALA A 340 -3.15 13.95 -20.41
N ALA A 341 -3.84 12.90 -20.91
CA ALA A 341 -3.23 11.87 -21.75
C ALA A 341 -2.90 12.36 -23.17
N SER A 342 -3.56 13.42 -23.67
CA SER A 342 -3.34 13.93 -25.03
C SER A 342 -1.91 14.41 -25.30
N CYS A 343 -1.14 14.79 -24.26
CA CYS A 343 0.27 15.14 -24.38
C CYS A 343 1.24 13.94 -24.33
N CYS A 344 0.74 12.71 -24.18
CA CYS A 344 1.53 11.50 -23.99
C CYS A 344 1.55 10.59 -25.23
N GLU A 345 2.73 10.14 -25.61
CA GLU A 345 2.99 9.16 -26.67
C GLU A 345 3.28 7.78 -26.08
N LYS A 346 2.62 6.73 -26.57
CA LYS A 346 2.86 5.35 -26.15
C LYS A 346 4.18 4.84 -26.73
N VAL A 347 5.13 4.52 -25.86
CA VAL A 347 6.46 4.00 -26.25
C VAL A 347 6.41 2.47 -26.36
N THR A 348 5.80 1.81 -25.39
CA THR A 348 5.44 0.38 -25.41
C THR A 348 4.34 0.13 -24.36
N ASP A 349 3.86 -1.09 -24.18
CA ASP A 349 2.83 -1.40 -23.18
C ASP A 349 3.27 -1.03 -21.77
N GLY A 350 2.54 -0.10 -21.14
CA GLY A 350 2.85 0.42 -19.81
C GLY A 350 4.12 1.30 -19.73
N VAL A 351 4.60 1.83 -20.87
CA VAL A 351 5.67 2.84 -20.92
C VAL A 351 5.25 3.95 -21.89
N TRP A 352 5.23 5.18 -21.39
CA TRP A 352 4.75 6.36 -22.10
C TRP A 352 5.85 7.44 -22.10
N SER A 353 5.75 8.42 -23.00
CA SER A 353 6.66 9.58 -22.97
C SER A 353 5.94 10.86 -23.37
N LEU A 354 6.44 11.98 -22.88
CA LEU A 354 5.93 13.32 -23.16
C LEU A 354 7.07 14.32 -23.11
N ASP A 355 7.02 15.37 -23.94
CA ASP A 355 7.93 16.51 -23.80
C ASP A 355 7.40 17.37 -22.63
N LEU A 356 7.97 17.18 -21.43
CA LEU A 356 7.42 17.67 -20.17
C LEU A 356 7.87 19.09 -19.86
N PHE A 357 9.19 19.29 -19.81
CA PHE A 357 9.81 20.56 -19.44
C PHE A 357 10.38 21.27 -20.66
N THR A 358 10.29 22.60 -20.65
CA THR A 358 10.98 23.40 -21.66
C THR A 358 12.51 23.19 -21.57
N PRO A 359 13.25 23.26 -22.68
CA PRO A 359 14.72 23.22 -22.66
C PRO A 359 15.33 24.32 -21.80
N THR A 360 14.70 25.51 -21.78
CA THR A 360 15.10 26.64 -20.93
C THR A 360 14.99 26.30 -19.45
N PHE A 361 13.85 25.74 -19.01
CA PHE A 361 13.69 25.29 -17.62
C PHE A 361 14.68 24.17 -17.27
N SER A 362 14.82 23.18 -18.17
CA SER A 362 15.74 22.05 -17.99
C SER A 362 17.18 22.52 -17.74
N LYS A 363 17.65 23.53 -18.50
CA LYS A 363 18.94 24.18 -18.26
C LYS A 363 18.97 24.91 -16.91
N ARG A 364 17.96 25.71 -16.57
CA ARG A 364 17.93 26.46 -15.30
C ARG A 364 17.93 25.56 -14.08
N LEU A 365 17.29 24.39 -14.14
CA LEU A 365 17.35 23.39 -13.09
C LEU A 365 18.75 22.76 -12.97
N ILE A 366 19.46 22.55 -14.09
CA ILE A 366 20.89 22.16 -14.04
C ILE A 366 21.75 23.27 -13.42
N ASP A 367 21.57 24.53 -13.86
CA ASP A 367 22.31 25.69 -13.34
C ASP A 367 22.12 25.84 -11.81
N GLU A 368 20.91 25.58 -11.30
CA GLU A 368 20.59 25.61 -9.86
C GLU A 368 21.32 24.51 -9.06
N ILE A 369 21.40 23.30 -9.62
CA ILE A 369 22.15 22.19 -9.02
C ILE A 369 23.67 22.41 -9.11
N ASP A 370 24.14 23.05 -10.18
CA ASP A 370 25.53 23.51 -10.29
C ASP A 370 25.84 24.59 -9.23
N CYS A 371 24.89 25.49 -8.91
CA CYS A 371 25.01 26.40 -7.76
C CYS A 371 25.05 25.65 -6.41
N PHE A 372 24.27 24.58 -6.24
CA PHE A 372 24.35 23.72 -5.04
C PHE A 372 25.72 23.08 -4.90
N TYR A 373 26.28 22.48 -5.95
CA TYR A 373 27.64 21.92 -5.88
C TYR A 373 28.71 23.00 -5.63
N ALA A 374 28.57 24.18 -6.24
CA ALA A 374 29.49 25.31 -6.03
C ALA A 374 29.45 25.88 -4.59
N SER A 375 28.38 25.63 -3.82
CA SER A 375 28.29 26.01 -2.41
C SER A 375 29.25 25.22 -1.50
N GLY A 376 29.70 24.04 -1.94
CA GLY A 376 30.50 23.11 -1.13
C GLY A 376 29.71 22.37 -0.03
N LEU A 377 28.38 22.50 0.00
CA LEU A 377 27.52 21.77 0.92
C LEU A 377 27.48 20.27 0.58
N PRO A 378 27.28 19.38 1.59
CA PRO A 378 27.35 17.94 1.37
C PRO A 378 26.13 17.42 0.59
N ALA A 379 26.35 16.89 -0.61
CA ALA A 379 25.36 16.17 -1.39
C ALA A 379 25.20 14.72 -0.88
N GLN A 380 23.97 14.26 -0.69
CA GLN A 380 23.67 12.84 -0.52
C GLN A 380 23.55 12.15 -1.88
N ARG A 381 24.09 10.92 -2.00
CA ARG A 381 23.94 10.11 -3.21
C ARG A 381 22.45 9.86 -3.50
N PRO A 382 22.04 9.84 -4.78
CA PRO A 382 20.62 9.84 -5.16
C PRO A 382 19.86 8.55 -4.74
N ASN A 383 20.51 7.38 -4.84
CA ASN A 383 19.94 6.09 -4.44
C ASN A 383 21.05 5.07 -4.09
N SER A 384 20.72 3.79 -4.00
CA SER A 384 21.66 2.72 -3.64
C SER A 384 22.56 2.23 -4.78
N MET A 385 22.17 2.48 -6.03
CA MET A 385 22.78 1.96 -7.27
C MET A 385 23.62 3.01 -8.02
N ASN A 386 23.22 4.28 -7.93
CA ASN A 386 23.96 5.43 -8.47
C ASN A 386 24.85 6.06 -7.39
N ASN A 387 26.09 6.36 -7.77
CA ASN A 387 27.07 7.04 -6.94
C ASN A 387 27.03 8.56 -7.13
N TYR A 388 26.66 9.02 -8.33
CA TYR A 388 26.72 10.43 -8.72
C TYR A 388 25.34 11.02 -9.00
N GLY A 389 25.08 12.20 -8.42
CA GLY A 389 23.78 12.85 -8.42
C GLY A 389 23.44 13.46 -7.07
N VAL A 390 22.21 13.95 -6.92
CA VAL A 390 21.74 14.61 -5.70
C VAL A 390 20.25 14.35 -5.46
N ILE A 391 19.86 14.18 -4.20
CA ILE A 391 18.45 14.14 -3.79
C ILE A 391 17.92 15.57 -3.81
N VAL A 392 17.00 15.91 -4.73
CA VAL A 392 16.54 17.31 -4.88
C VAL A 392 15.68 17.76 -3.70
N ASN A 393 15.05 16.82 -3.00
CA ASN A 393 14.37 17.11 -1.73
C ASN A 393 15.37 17.68 -0.70
N ASP A 394 16.60 17.17 -0.64
CA ASP A 394 17.61 17.58 0.35
C ASP A 394 18.28 18.92 0.03
N VAL A 395 18.13 19.44 -1.20
CA VAL A 395 18.57 20.81 -1.56
C VAL A 395 17.47 21.86 -1.43
N GLY A 396 16.27 21.46 -0.98
CA GLY A 396 15.14 22.36 -0.69
C GLY A 396 14.03 22.37 -1.74
N LEU A 397 14.16 21.62 -2.83
CA LEU A 397 13.18 21.57 -3.93
C LEU A 397 11.99 20.62 -3.66
N GLU A 398 11.85 20.10 -2.44
CA GLU A 398 10.75 19.19 -2.05
C GLU A 398 9.36 19.80 -2.30
N ASN A 399 9.18 21.08 -1.97
CA ASN A 399 7.91 21.79 -2.21
C ASN A 399 7.60 21.94 -3.70
N PHE A 400 8.62 22.24 -4.52
CA PHE A 400 8.49 22.28 -5.99
C PHE A 400 8.05 20.92 -6.53
N VAL A 401 8.72 19.83 -6.12
CA VAL A 401 8.37 18.48 -6.58
C VAL A 401 7.00 18.05 -6.08
N THR A 402 6.60 18.36 -4.85
CA THR A 402 5.22 18.08 -4.38
C THR A 402 4.17 18.86 -5.18
N THR A 403 4.45 20.12 -5.54
CA THR A 403 3.55 20.93 -6.36
C THR A 403 3.44 20.38 -7.78
N LEU A 404 4.58 19.98 -8.38
CA LEU A 404 4.65 19.31 -9.68
C LEU A 404 3.90 17.96 -9.65
N GLN A 405 4.09 17.15 -8.61
CA GLN A 405 3.42 15.86 -8.42
C GLN A 405 1.90 16.05 -8.44
N ARG A 406 1.38 16.94 -7.58
CA ARG A 406 -0.05 17.19 -7.43
C ARG A 406 -0.70 17.82 -8.67
N LEU A 407 -0.04 18.79 -9.31
CA LEU A 407 -0.63 19.56 -10.42
C LEU A 407 -0.43 18.93 -11.80
N VAL A 408 0.57 18.07 -11.96
CA VAL A 408 1.03 17.58 -13.28
C VAL A 408 1.15 16.06 -13.30
N LEU A 409 1.96 15.47 -12.42
CA LEU A 409 2.31 14.04 -12.53
C LEU A 409 1.13 13.12 -12.17
N GLU A 410 0.39 13.45 -11.11
CA GLU A 410 -0.80 12.68 -10.68
C GLU A 410 -1.94 12.71 -11.72
N PRO A 411 -2.37 13.88 -12.26
CA PRO A 411 -3.34 13.91 -13.35
C PRO A 411 -2.95 13.10 -14.59
N ILE A 412 -1.67 13.08 -14.94
CA ILE A 412 -1.15 12.27 -16.06
C ILE A 412 -1.19 10.78 -15.70
N ALA A 413 -0.61 10.38 -14.57
CA ALA A 413 -0.56 8.98 -14.14
C ALA A 413 -1.97 8.37 -13.99
N ALA A 414 -2.91 9.12 -13.42
CA ALA A 414 -4.30 8.70 -13.25
C ALA A 414 -5.00 8.39 -14.59
N ARG A 415 -4.57 9.00 -15.71
CA ARG A 415 -5.09 8.73 -17.06
C ARG A 415 -4.32 7.64 -17.82
N LEU A 416 -3.03 7.46 -17.55
CA LEU A 416 -2.20 6.47 -18.26
C LEU A 416 -2.32 5.05 -17.70
N PHE A 417 -2.77 4.90 -16.46
CA PHE A 417 -2.69 3.67 -15.68
C PHE A 417 -3.92 3.43 -14.77
N ASP A 418 -5.09 3.95 -15.17
CA ASP A 418 -6.40 3.79 -14.51
C ASP A 418 -6.42 4.01 -12.98
N ARG A 419 -6.30 5.30 -12.61
CA ARG A 419 -6.32 5.90 -11.25
C ARG A 419 -5.05 5.70 -10.41
N TRP A 420 -4.50 6.84 -9.98
CA TRP A 420 -3.45 6.96 -8.98
C TRP A 420 -3.73 8.19 -8.11
N GLN A 421 -3.39 8.09 -6.82
CA GLN A 421 -3.31 9.21 -5.89
C GLN A 421 -1.97 9.07 -5.17
N PHE A 422 -1.11 10.08 -5.24
CA PHE A 422 0.24 10.01 -4.69
C PHE A 422 0.31 10.70 -3.32
N ASP A 423 0.85 9.99 -2.34
CA ASP A 423 0.98 10.45 -0.95
C ASP A 423 2.38 10.98 -0.64
N SER A 424 3.39 10.51 -1.37
CA SER A 424 4.79 10.91 -1.19
C SER A 424 5.62 10.74 -2.46
N HIS A 425 6.86 11.25 -2.43
CA HIS A 425 7.85 11.04 -3.48
C HIS A 425 9.27 10.92 -2.92
N HIS A 426 10.11 10.21 -3.66
CA HIS A 426 11.57 10.36 -3.59
C HIS A 426 12.06 10.92 -4.92
N ALA A 427 12.53 12.16 -4.93
CA ALA A 427 13.02 12.82 -6.13
C ALA A 427 14.50 13.15 -6.06
N PHE A 428 15.20 12.83 -7.15
CA PHE A 428 16.65 12.91 -7.23
C PHE A 428 17.09 13.10 -8.68
N ILE A 429 18.24 13.73 -8.86
CA ILE A 429 18.92 13.82 -10.15
C ILE A 429 20.05 12.80 -10.18
N VAL A 430 20.08 11.97 -11.22
CA VAL A 430 21.21 11.06 -11.53
C VAL A 430 22.09 11.69 -12.60
N LYS A 431 23.39 11.41 -12.53
CA LYS A 431 24.40 11.93 -13.47
C LYS A 431 25.20 10.79 -14.08
N TYR A 432 25.26 10.74 -15.40
CA TYR A 432 26.01 9.74 -16.15
C TYR A 432 27.20 10.39 -16.87
N ARG A 433 28.40 9.81 -16.72
CA ARG A 433 29.64 10.20 -17.42
C ARG A 433 30.57 8.99 -17.56
N SER A 434 31.44 8.98 -18.57
CA SER A 434 32.30 7.82 -18.89
C SER A 434 33.31 7.43 -17.80
N ASP A 435 33.70 8.39 -16.96
CA ASP A 435 34.65 8.28 -15.84
C ASP A 435 33.96 8.24 -14.46
N GLU A 436 32.62 8.30 -14.44
CA GLU A 436 31.77 8.24 -13.24
C GLU A 436 30.81 7.03 -13.36
N ASP A 437 29.52 7.20 -13.10
CA ASP A 437 28.51 6.18 -13.42
C ASP A 437 28.31 6.16 -14.95
N SER A 438 28.89 5.17 -15.64
CA SER A 438 28.82 5.09 -17.10
C SER A 438 27.53 4.45 -17.63
N HIS A 439 26.85 3.66 -16.81
CA HIS A 439 25.72 2.79 -17.15
C HIS A 439 24.96 2.43 -15.86
N LEU A 440 23.80 1.77 -15.96
CA LEU A 440 23.07 1.24 -14.81
C LEU A 440 22.49 -0.14 -15.13
N ASP A 441 22.79 -1.14 -14.29
CA ASP A 441 22.34 -2.53 -14.47
C ASP A 441 20.81 -2.65 -14.44
N ILE A 442 20.25 -3.74 -14.98
CA ILE A 442 18.80 -3.94 -15.03
C ILE A 442 18.23 -4.08 -13.61
N HIS A 443 17.17 -3.32 -13.31
CA HIS A 443 16.53 -3.23 -11.99
C HIS A 443 15.04 -2.89 -12.13
N THR A 444 14.36 -2.78 -10.99
CA THR A 444 13.04 -2.15 -10.83
C THR A 444 13.18 -0.98 -9.86
N ASP A 445 12.31 0.02 -9.94
CA ASP A 445 12.29 1.12 -8.99
C ASP A 445 11.58 0.74 -7.69
N ASP A 446 11.97 1.36 -6.57
CA ASP A 446 11.09 1.48 -5.40
C ASP A 446 10.16 2.68 -5.62
N SER A 447 9.24 2.51 -6.56
CA SER A 447 8.16 3.44 -6.90
C SER A 447 6.93 2.65 -7.29
N ASP A 448 5.77 3.30 -7.28
CA ASP A 448 4.59 2.73 -7.92
C ASP A 448 4.49 3.26 -9.35
N VAL A 449 4.75 4.56 -9.54
CA VAL A 449 4.95 5.20 -10.85
C VAL A 449 6.22 6.06 -10.84
N THR A 450 7.11 5.84 -11.81
CA THR A 450 8.31 6.64 -12.06
C THR A 450 8.08 7.62 -13.21
N PHE A 451 8.47 8.87 -12.98
CA PHE A 451 8.67 9.88 -14.03
C PHE A 451 10.17 10.17 -14.13
N ASN A 452 10.75 10.02 -15.32
CA ASN A 452 12.18 10.17 -15.56
C ASN A 452 12.42 11.15 -16.72
N VAL A 453 12.85 12.37 -16.37
CA VAL A 453 13.00 13.51 -17.28
C VAL A 453 14.46 13.75 -17.61
N CYS A 454 14.83 13.78 -18.89
CA CYS A 454 16.16 14.20 -19.30
C CYS A 454 16.31 15.72 -19.17
N LEU A 455 17.20 16.18 -18.29
CA LEU A 455 17.51 17.60 -18.13
C LEU A 455 18.57 18.08 -19.14
N GLY A 456 19.41 17.16 -19.62
CA GLY A 456 20.36 17.41 -20.72
C GLY A 456 21.83 17.47 -20.30
N ARG A 457 22.49 18.56 -20.71
CA ARG A 457 23.89 18.65 -21.21
C ARG A 457 24.09 17.89 -22.53
N ASP A 458 25.26 18.06 -23.15
CA ASP A 458 25.65 17.37 -24.38
C ASP A 458 26.12 15.94 -24.08
N PHE A 459 25.46 14.93 -24.67
CA PHE A 459 25.82 13.52 -24.52
C PHE A 459 25.50 12.68 -25.76
N GLU A 460 26.13 11.51 -25.86
CA GLU A 460 25.78 10.45 -26.82
C GLU A 460 25.63 9.11 -26.08
N GLY A 461 24.72 8.25 -26.56
CA GLY A 461 24.43 6.93 -25.97
C GLY A 461 23.52 6.97 -24.74
N CYS A 462 23.75 6.05 -23.81
CA CYS A 462 23.03 5.88 -22.55
C CYS A 462 21.51 5.62 -22.66
N GLY A 463 21.05 4.90 -23.68
CA GLY A 463 19.62 4.56 -23.84
C GLY A 463 19.03 3.84 -22.62
N LEU A 464 17.75 4.10 -22.31
CA LEU A 464 17.00 3.34 -21.30
C LEU A 464 16.48 2.04 -21.92
N VAL A 465 17.05 0.92 -21.52
CA VAL A 465 16.61 -0.42 -21.91
C VAL A 465 15.39 -0.78 -21.09
N PHE A 466 14.24 -0.96 -21.73
CA PHE A 466 13.00 -1.43 -21.10
C PHE A 466 12.75 -2.90 -21.43
N CYS A 467 12.44 -3.67 -20.40
CA CYS A 467 12.13 -5.10 -20.44
C CYS A 467 10.67 -5.37 -20.04
N GLY A 468 10.28 -6.63 -19.82
CA GLY A 468 8.97 -6.97 -19.26
C GLY A 468 8.74 -6.46 -17.83
N THR A 469 7.57 -6.78 -17.28
CA THR A 469 7.20 -6.42 -15.89
C THR A 469 7.61 -7.56 -14.97
N ILE A 470 8.20 -7.26 -13.81
CA ILE A 470 8.54 -8.27 -12.79
C ILE A 470 7.31 -9.12 -12.42
N GLY A 471 7.50 -10.42 -12.15
CA GLY A 471 6.42 -11.38 -11.92
C GLY A 471 5.72 -11.93 -13.17
N LYS A 472 5.83 -11.28 -14.34
CA LYS A 472 5.21 -11.75 -15.60
C LYS A 472 6.11 -12.71 -16.41
N PRO A 473 5.55 -13.55 -17.30
CA PRO A 473 6.32 -14.47 -18.15
C PRO A 473 7.34 -13.80 -19.09
N ASP A 474 7.22 -12.49 -19.32
CA ASP A 474 8.04 -11.72 -20.25
C ASP A 474 9.08 -10.83 -19.54
N HIS A 475 9.26 -10.98 -18.22
CA HIS A 475 10.04 -10.03 -17.40
C HIS A 475 11.52 -9.87 -17.80
N ARG A 476 12.11 -10.88 -18.46
CA ARG A 476 13.45 -10.82 -19.06
C ARG A 476 13.46 -10.70 -20.60
N SER A 477 12.34 -10.38 -21.22
CA SER A 477 12.27 -10.07 -22.66
C SER A 477 12.50 -8.57 -22.89
N HIS A 478 13.38 -8.22 -23.85
CA HIS A 478 13.54 -6.84 -24.31
C HIS A 478 12.26 -6.33 -24.97
N LYS A 479 11.90 -5.07 -24.72
CA LYS A 479 10.74 -4.40 -25.32
C LYS A 479 11.18 -3.25 -26.22
N ILE A 480 12.01 -2.34 -25.70
CA ILE A 480 12.53 -1.18 -26.45
C ILE A 480 13.76 -0.61 -25.74
N THR A 481 14.62 0.09 -26.49
CA THR A 481 15.65 0.97 -25.91
C THR A 481 15.26 2.42 -26.22
N PHE A 482 14.81 3.14 -25.20
CA PHE A 482 14.36 4.53 -25.29
C PHE A 482 15.54 5.49 -25.30
N HIS A 483 15.57 6.41 -26.27
CA HIS A 483 16.63 7.39 -26.43
C HIS A 483 16.17 8.75 -25.89
N HIS A 484 16.95 9.34 -24.99
CA HIS A 484 16.55 10.58 -24.32
C HIS A 484 16.70 11.81 -25.22
N LYS A 485 15.75 12.73 -25.08
CA LYS A 485 15.74 14.10 -25.62
C LYS A 485 15.60 15.06 -24.43
N VAL A 486 16.31 16.19 -24.46
CA VAL A 486 16.20 17.22 -23.40
C VAL A 486 14.75 17.68 -23.22
N GLY A 487 14.31 17.80 -21.97
CA GLY A 487 12.93 18.15 -21.60
C GLY A 487 11.94 16.97 -21.64
N ARG A 488 12.29 15.87 -22.34
CA ARG A 488 11.41 14.71 -22.49
C ARG A 488 11.44 13.81 -21.26
N CYS A 489 10.25 13.50 -20.78
CA CYS A 489 9.97 12.56 -19.71
C CYS A 489 9.57 11.19 -20.30
N VAL A 490 10.04 10.11 -19.69
CA VAL A 490 9.48 8.77 -19.83
C VAL A 490 8.78 8.38 -18.52
N VAL A 491 7.62 7.73 -18.64
CA VAL A 491 6.73 7.37 -17.53
C VAL A 491 6.45 5.88 -17.57
N HIS A 492 6.64 5.19 -16.45
CA HIS A 492 6.38 3.76 -16.31
C HIS A 492 6.06 3.39 -14.86
N LEU A 493 5.44 2.21 -14.68
CA LEU A 493 5.28 1.62 -13.35
C LEU A 493 6.66 1.24 -12.78
N GLY A 494 6.86 1.31 -11.46
CA GLY A 494 8.14 0.93 -10.84
C GLY A 494 8.50 -0.56 -11.02
N SER A 495 7.48 -1.41 -11.16
CA SER A 495 7.58 -2.84 -11.47
C SER A 495 8.11 -3.17 -12.89
N ARG A 496 8.28 -2.16 -13.76
CA ARG A 496 8.89 -2.31 -15.08
C ARG A 496 10.40 -2.52 -14.94
N ARG A 497 10.90 -3.70 -15.36
CA ARG A 497 12.34 -3.95 -15.39
C ARG A 497 13.00 -3.08 -16.45
N HIS A 498 14.03 -2.34 -16.06
CA HIS A 498 14.73 -1.42 -16.96
C HIS A 498 16.16 -1.15 -16.47
N GLY A 499 16.98 -0.51 -17.30
CA GLY A 499 18.35 -0.08 -16.97
C GLY A 499 18.89 0.91 -17.99
N ALA A 500 20.10 1.44 -17.77
CA ALA A 500 20.72 2.40 -18.67
C ALA A 500 21.95 1.79 -19.34
N ASP A 501 21.97 1.78 -20.68
CA ASP A 501 23.13 1.41 -21.48
C ASP A 501 24.31 2.39 -21.23
N HIS A 502 25.49 2.07 -21.79
CA HIS A 502 26.66 2.91 -21.64
C HIS A 502 26.49 4.30 -22.30
N ILE A 503 26.85 5.35 -21.57
CA ILE A 503 27.15 6.66 -22.16
C ILE A 503 28.46 6.56 -22.94
N THR A 504 28.48 7.04 -24.19
CA THR A 504 29.67 6.96 -25.07
C THR A 504 30.44 8.27 -25.11
N LYS A 505 29.79 9.39 -24.78
CA LYS A 505 30.38 10.73 -24.81
C LYS A 505 29.58 11.69 -23.94
N GLY A 506 30.26 12.69 -23.38
CA GLY A 506 29.63 13.81 -22.69
C GLY A 506 29.08 13.43 -21.31
N GLU A 507 28.15 14.23 -20.81
CA GLU A 507 27.51 14.04 -19.51
C GLU A 507 25.99 14.16 -19.65
N ARG A 508 25.22 13.30 -18.97
CA ARG A 508 23.76 13.35 -18.98
C ARG A 508 23.19 13.44 -17.57
N LEU A 509 22.31 14.41 -17.35
CA LEU A 509 21.53 14.54 -16.12
C LEU A 509 20.05 14.21 -16.38
N ASN A 510 19.46 13.39 -15.50
CA ASN A 510 18.02 13.13 -15.49
C ASN A 510 17.43 13.39 -14.10
N LEU A 511 16.31 14.09 -14.03
CA LEU A 511 15.44 14.14 -12.84
C LEU A 511 14.56 12.89 -12.82
N VAL A 512 14.66 12.12 -11.75
CA VAL A 512 13.80 10.96 -11.49
C VAL A 512 12.92 11.29 -10.29
N VAL A 513 11.61 11.10 -10.46
CA VAL A 513 10.61 11.21 -9.39
C VAL A 513 9.97 9.84 -9.22
N TRP A 514 10.31 9.16 -8.13
CA TRP A 514 9.60 7.97 -7.67
C TRP A 514 8.37 8.42 -6.89
N ASN A 515 7.18 8.12 -7.41
CA ASN A 515 5.92 8.46 -6.77
C ASN A 515 5.38 7.23 -6.02
N HIS A 516 4.81 7.47 -4.84
CA HIS A 516 4.27 6.42 -3.98
C HIS A 516 2.79 6.69 -3.66
N SER A 517 1.99 5.65 -3.70
CA SER A 517 0.59 5.62 -3.30
C SER A 517 0.42 4.56 -2.21
N LEU A 518 0.12 5.00 -0.99
CA LEU A 518 -0.16 4.12 0.15
C LEU A 518 -1.38 3.25 -0.15
N ALA A 519 -2.44 3.85 -0.71
CA ALA A 519 -3.64 3.14 -1.13
C ALA A 519 -3.37 2.00 -2.13
N TYR A 520 -2.45 2.21 -3.09
CA TYR A 520 -2.00 1.12 -3.97
C TYR A 520 -1.20 0.07 -3.20
N ARG A 521 -0.21 0.48 -2.40
CA ARG A 521 0.73 -0.41 -1.68
C ARG A 521 0.03 -1.29 -0.63
N ASP A 522 -1.04 -0.80 -0.01
CA ASP A 522 -1.87 -1.53 0.95
C ASP A 522 -2.91 -2.44 0.25
N SER A 523 -3.12 -2.30 -1.05
CA SER A 523 -4.08 -3.13 -1.80
C SER A 523 -3.64 -4.59 -1.97
N VAL A 524 -4.63 -5.48 -2.14
CA VAL A 524 -4.42 -6.89 -2.52
C VAL A 524 -3.61 -7.03 -3.82
N ALA A 525 -3.73 -6.06 -4.74
CA ALA A 525 -3.01 -6.07 -6.02
C ALA A 525 -1.48 -5.88 -5.83
N ALA A 526 -1.07 -4.97 -4.94
CA ALA A 526 0.33 -4.78 -4.61
C ALA A 526 0.92 -5.96 -3.80
N THR A 527 0.11 -6.62 -2.97
CA THR A 527 0.53 -7.87 -2.30
C THR A 527 0.63 -9.05 -3.25
N ALA A 528 -0.17 -9.11 -4.32
CA ALA A 528 -0.08 -10.12 -5.37
C ALA A 528 1.15 -9.94 -6.28
N HIS A 529 1.54 -8.71 -6.61
CA HIS A 529 2.75 -8.41 -7.40
C HIS A 529 4.08 -8.88 -6.76
N ASN A 530 4.06 -9.21 -5.47
CA ASN A 530 5.25 -9.58 -4.69
C ASN A 530 5.38 -11.08 -4.37
N ARG A 531 4.50 -11.96 -4.89
CA ARG A 531 4.36 -13.32 -4.34
C ARG A 531 4.68 -14.51 -5.23
N ASP A 532 4.57 -14.41 -6.56
CA ASP A 532 4.93 -15.51 -7.46
C ASP A 532 5.52 -14.99 -8.78
N TYR A 533 6.70 -15.49 -9.15
CA TYR A 533 7.22 -15.34 -10.51
C TYR A 533 6.55 -16.34 -11.47
N SER A 534 5.93 -15.82 -12.54
CA SER A 534 5.44 -16.66 -13.63
C SER A 534 6.59 -17.32 -14.40
N VAL A 535 6.39 -18.57 -14.87
CA VAL A 535 7.31 -19.27 -15.78
C VAL A 535 7.54 -18.43 -17.05
N GLU A 536 8.79 -18.31 -17.47
CA GLU A 536 9.16 -17.46 -18.61
C GLU A 536 8.78 -18.03 -19.97
N GLN A 537 8.42 -17.14 -20.91
CA GLN A 537 8.11 -17.47 -22.31
C GLN A 537 9.38 -17.69 -23.17
N GLY A 538 10.32 -18.49 -22.67
CA GLY A 538 11.58 -18.83 -23.33
C GLY A 538 12.83 -18.24 -22.65
N PRO A 539 14.00 -18.30 -23.31
CA PRO A 539 15.25 -17.80 -22.74
C PRO A 539 15.25 -16.25 -22.61
N PRO A 540 15.93 -15.70 -21.60
CA PRO A 540 16.00 -14.25 -21.38
C PRO A 540 16.83 -13.54 -22.46
N ASP A 541 16.47 -12.28 -22.74
CA ASP A 541 17.28 -11.42 -23.61
C ASP A 541 18.56 -10.99 -22.87
N PRO A 542 19.76 -11.10 -23.48
CA PRO A 542 21.02 -10.67 -22.85
C PRO A 542 21.10 -9.19 -22.45
N ARG A 543 20.19 -8.33 -22.92
CA ARG A 543 20.07 -6.93 -22.47
C ARG A 543 19.21 -6.80 -21.21
N CYS A 544 18.39 -7.80 -20.90
CA CYS A 544 17.45 -7.83 -19.78
C CYS A 544 17.88 -8.75 -18.63
N VAL A 545 19.14 -9.21 -18.62
CA VAL A 545 19.75 -9.93 -17.48
C VAL A 545 20.63 -9.01 -16.63
N SER A 546 20.44 -9.07 -15.32
CA SER A 546 21.11 -8.23 -14.31
C SER A 546 22.13 -9.03 -13.50
N TYR A 547 23.34 -8.50 -13.33
CA TYR A 547 24.33 -9.14 -12.44
C TYR A 547 24.05 -8.87 -10.96
N THR A 548 23.27 -7.85 -10.62
CA THR A 548 22.84 -7.56 -9.23
C THR A 548 21.51 -8.21 -8.83
N HIS A 549 20.60 -8.43 -9.78
CA HIS A 549 19.24 -8.90 -9.53
C HIS A 549 18.95 -10.33 -10.04
N ASP A 550 19.67 -10.84 -11.04
CA ASP A 550 19.42 -12.18 -11.58
C ASP A 550 20.52 -13.17 -11.15
N ARG A 551 20.11 -14.27 -10.52
CA ARG A 551 21.03 -15.27 -9.94
C ARG A 551 21.79 -16.08 -10.99
N ASP A 552 21.15 -16.29 -12.13
CA ASP A 552 21.60 -17.07 -13.27
C ASP A 552 22.26 -16.22 -14.36
N TYR A 553 22.55 -14.94 -14.11
CA TYR A 553 23.29 -14.05 -15.00
C TYR A 553 24.51 -14.73 -15.65
N GLY A 554 25.29 -15.47 -14.84
CA GLY A 554 26.47 -16.22 -15.29
C GLY A 554 26.22 -17.37 -16.26
N ARG A 555 24.96 -17.73 -16.56
CA ARG A 555 24.59 -18.66 -17.64
C ARG A 555 24.43 -17.96 -18.99
N PHE A 556 24.23 -16.64 -19.00
CA PHE A 556 23.92 -15.85 -20.19
C PHE A 556 25.00 -14.81 -20.52
N LYS A 557 25.73 -14.31 -19.51
CA LYS A 557 26.80 -13.30 -19.66
C LYS A 557 27.93 -13.54 -18.67
N ASP A 558 29.15 -13.22 -19.10
CA ASP A 558 30.29 -13.13 -18.20
C ASP A 558 30.16 -11.94 -17.24
N TYR A 559 30.50 -12.16 -15.97
CA TYR A 559 30.57 -11.08 -14.99
C TYR A 559 31.72 -10.12 -15.35
N PRO A 560 31.48 -8.78 -15.35
CA PRO A 560 32.55 -7.79 -15.41
C PRO A 560 33.62 -8.06 -14.35
N LYS A 561 34.90 -7.79 -14.66
CA LYS A 561 36.04 -8.19 -13.81
C LYS A 561 35.95 -7.64 -12.38
N ASP A 562 35.44 -6.42 -12.22
CA ASP A 562 35.17 -5.74 -10.95
C ASP A 562 33.90 -6.25 -10.24
N ARG A 563 32.96 -6.84 -10.98
CA ARG A 563 31.65 -7.34 -10.50
C ARG A 563 31.59 -8.86 -10.29
N ALA A 564 32.69 -9.59 -10.46
CA ALA A 564 32.77 -11.03 -10.20
C ALA A 564 32.28 -11.45 -8.80
N HIS A 565 32.36 -10.54 -7.81
CA HIS A 565 31.86 -10.77 -6.45
C HIS A 565 30.33 -10.93 -6.35
N PHE A 566 29.56 -10.50 -7.37
CA PHE A 566 28.11 -10.70 -7.46
C PHE A 566 27.72 -12.13 -7.90
N ARG A 567 28.66 -12.99 -8.29
CA ARG A 567 28.38 -14.38 -8.70
C ARG A 567 27.58 -15.12 -7.62
N GLY A 568 26.37 -15.57 -7.98
CA GLY A 568 25.44 -16.24 -7.07
C GLY A 568 24.81 -15.34 -5.99
N ARG A 569 24.90 -14.01 -6.10
CA ARG A 569 24.33 -13.03 -5.13
C ARG A 569 23.06 -12.31 -5.60
N GLY A 570 22.58 -12.60 -6.80
CA GLY A 570 21.39 -11.96 -7.38
C GLY A 570 20.18 -11.96 -6.44
N CYS A 571 19.39 -10.88 -6.53
CA CYS A 571 18.10 -10.76 -5.87
C CYS A 571 17.13 -11.91 -6.25
N LYS A 572 15.98 -11.99 -5.59
CA LYS A 572 15.07 -13.13 -5.74
C LYS A 572 14.10 -12.93 -6.91
N PRO A 573 14.19 -13.82 -7.91
CA PRO A 573 13.08 -14.69 -8.27
C PRO A 573 12.90 -15.80 -7.24
N ASP A 574 11.67 -16.28 -7.10
CA ASP A 574 11.38 -17.51 -6.35
C ASP A 574 12.27 -18.64 -6.87
N GLN A 575 12.94 -19.35 -5.97
CA GLN A 575 14.09 -20.17 -6.37
C GLN A 575 13.66 -21.27 -7.35
N PRO A 576 14.14 -21.28 -8.61
CA PRO A 576 13.83 -22.35 -9.57
C PRO A 576 14.63 -23.64 -9.26
N PHE A 577 15.08 -23.80 -8.01
CA PHE A 577 15.91 -24.90 -7.51
C PHE A 577 15.40 -25.43 -6.17
N LEU A 578 14.19 -25.06 -5.75
CA LEU A 578 13.54 -25.64 -4.58
C LEU A 578 12.68 -26.82 -5.04
N VAL A 579 13.19 -28.02 -4.81
CA VAL A 579 12.50 -29.28 -5.13
C VAL A 579 11.68 -29.71 -3.91
N ILE A 580 10.44 -30.14 -4.17
CA ILE A 580 9.59 -30.80 -3.19
C ILE A 580 9.78 -32.30 -3.38
N ILE A 581 10.25 -32.98 -2.33
CA ILE A 581 10.54 -34.40 -2.33
C ILE A 581 9.60 -35.05 -1.33
N THR A 582 8.68 -35.89 -1.84
CA THR A 582 7.85 -36.79 -1.03
C THR A 582 8.39 -38.21 -1.14
N LYS A 583 7.77 -39.17 -0.43
CA LYS A 583 8.18 -40.57 -0.54
C LYS A 583 7.82 -41.19 -1.89
N GLU A 584 6.77 -40.67 -2.52
CA GLU A 584 6.22 -41.11 -3.80
C GLU A 584 7.08 -40.58 -4.96
N SER A 585 7.58 -39.35 -4.88
CA SER A 585 8.49 -38.76 -5.88
C SER A 585 9.92 -39.33 -5.86
N LEU A 586 10.16 -40.38 -5.08
CA LEU A 586 11.44 -41.09 -4.96
C LEU A 586 11.36 -42.54 -5.47
N VAL A 587 10.29 -42.87 -6.22
CA VAL A 587 10.00 -44.22 -6.73
C VAL A 587 10.21 -44.33 -8.24
N ASP A 588 10.23 -43.22 -8.98
CA ASP A 588 10.59 -43.17 -10.40
C ASP A 588 12.09 -42.84 -10.55
N ASP A 589 12.90 -43.85 -10.89
CA ASP A 589 14.35 -43.75 -11.13
C ASP A 589 14.70 -43.23 -12.56
N ASP A 590 13.72 -42.82 -13.36
CA ASP A 590 13.83 -42.60 -14.82
C ASP A 590 13.96 -41.11 -15.28
N ASP A 591 14.04 -40.14 -14.37
CA ASP A 591 14.21 -38.71 -14.73
C ASP A 591 15.69 -38.27 -14.73
N ASP A 592 16.18 -37.84 -15.89
CA ASP A 592 17.58 -37.50 -16.26
C ASP A 592 18.19 -36.26 -15.53
N ASP A 593 17.69 -35.87 -14.35
CA ASP A 593 18.21 -34.75 -13.55
C ASP A 593 19.18 -35.19 -12.43
N ASP A 594 20.42 -35.45 -12.84
CA ASP A 594 21.61 -35.79 -12.01
C ASP A 594 21.84 -34.92 -10.75
N ARG A 595 21.10 -33.81 -10.56
CA ARG A 595 21.33 -32.83 -9.49
C ARG A 595 20.71 -33.21 -8.14
N TRP A 596 19.73 -34.11 -8.10
CA TRP A 596 18.95 -34.44 -6.88
C TRP A 596 18.98 -35.93 -6.48
N SER A 597 20.13 -36.58 -6.68
CA SER A 597 20.32 -37.97 -6.26
C SER A 597 20.14 -38.19 -4.75
N LYS A 598 19.91 -39.46 -4.40
CA LYS A 598 19.86 -39.94 -3.01
C LYS A 598 21.07 -39.52 -2.19
N GLU A 599 22.26 -39.61 -2.77
CA GLU A 599 23.53 -39.22 -2.14
C GLU A 599 23.56 -37.73 -1.79
N ARG A 600 22.93 -36.86 -2.61
CA ARG A 600 22.84 -35.42 -2.33
C ARG A 600 21.93 -35.13 -1.13
N ILE A 601 20.79 -35.80 -1.07
CA ILE A 601 19.81 -35.68 0.04
C ILE A 601 20.44 -36.19 1.34
N ASP A 602 21.08 -37.35 1.30
CA ASP A 602 21.72 -37.97 2.47
C ASP A 602 22.93 -37.15 2.95
N ALA A 603 23.69 -36.53 2.04
CA ALA A 603 24.78 -35.61 2.39
C ALA A 603 24.27 -34.33 3.07
N LEU A 604 23.19 -33.72 2.58
CA LEU A 604 22.54 -32.57 3.21
C LEU A 604 22.00 -32.93 4.62
N GLY A 605 21.40 -34.12 4.76
CA GLY A 605 20.96 -34.66 6.06
C GLY A 605 22.11 -34.87 7.05
N ALA A 606 23.24 -35.41 6.59
CA ALA A 606 24.45 -35.55 7.41
C ALA A 606 25.07 -34.19 7.80
N ALA A 607 25.05 -33.21 6.90
CA ALA A 607 25.47 -31.84 7.20
C ALA A 607 24.58 -31.17 8.25
N SER A 608 23.25 -31.38 8.16
CA SER A 608 22.28 -30.95 9.19
C SER A 608 22.61 -31.57 10.55
N ALA A 609 22.80 -32.89 10.60
CA ALA A 609 23.13 -33.62 11.81
C ALA A 609 24.38 -33.06 12.51
N LYS A 610 25.45 -32.86 11.74
CA LYS A 610 26.72 -32.29 12.22
C LYS A 610 26.54 -30.87 12.76
N ALA A 611 25.77 -30.03 12.07
CA ALA A 611 25.51 -28.65 12.49
C ALA A 611 24.61 -28.54 13.74
N GLN A 612 23.78 -29.55 14.01
CA GLN A 612 22.92 -29.64 15.19
C GLN A 612 23.56 -30.46 16.35
N GLY A 613 24.76 -31.00 16.17
CA GLY A 613 25.44 -31.82 17.18
C GLY A 613 24.81 -33.21 17.40
N LEU A 614 24.05 -33.71 16.43
CA LEU A 614 23.36 -35.00 16.51
C LEU A 614 24.32 -36.16 16.19
N ARG A 615 24.15 -37.29 16.90
CA ARG A 615 24.97 -38.50 16.68
C ARG A 615 24.68 -39.20 15.35
N HIS A 616 23.46 -39.08 14.84
CA HIS A 616 23.00 -39.67 13.59
C HIS A 616 22.12 -38.66 12.83
N PRO A 617 22.06 -38.71 11.49
CA PRO A 617 21.14 -37.92 10.71
C PRO A 617 19.68 -38.26 11.03
N ILE A 618 18.86 -37.22 11.19
CA ILE A 618 17.39 -37.35 11.31
C ILE A 618 16.69 -37.23 9.95
N THR A 619 17.42 -36.89 8.90
CA THR A 619 16.95 -36.76 7.52
C THR A 619 17.90 -37.52 6.59
N SER A 620 17.31 -38.33 5.72
CA SER A 620 17.89 -39.09 4.60
C SER A 620 16.73 -39.64 3.78
N VAL A 621 16.97 -40.11 2.56
CA VAL A 621 15.96 -40.77 1.71
C VAL A 621 15.29 -41.93 2.46
N ALA A 622 16.09 -42.75 3.15
CA ALA A 622 15.59 -43.90 3.92
C ALA A 622 14.76 -43.51 5.16
N LEU A 623 14.95 -42.31 5.71
CA LEU A 623 14.24 -41.80 6.90
C LEU A 623 13.03 -40.92 6.56
N LEU A 624 12.71 -40.71 5.28
CA LEU A 624 11.54 -39.94 4.87
C LEU A 624 10.26 -40.78 5.05
N GLY A 625 9.34 -40.28 5.88
CA GLY A 625 8.04 -40.91 6.13
C GLY A 625 7.01 -40.63 5.01
N PRO A 626 5.98 -41.47 4.83
CA PRO A 626 4.96 -41.33 3.78
C PRO A 626 4.00 -40.13 3.96
N LYS A 627 4.10 -39.40 5.08
CA LYS A 627 3.40 -38.13 5.31
C LYS A 627 4.38 -36.98 5.57
N GLN A 628 5.66 -37.15 5.25
CA GLN A 628 6.69 -36.14 5.44
C GLN A 628 7.11 -35.57 4.09
N THR A 629 7.25 -34.26 4.05
CA THR A 629 7.70 -33.51 2.88
C THR A 629 9.07 -32.93 3.15
N LEU A 630 9.99 -33.10 2.22
CA LEU A 630 11.31 -32.51 2.24
C LEU A 630 11.39 -31.43 1.15
N TYR A 631 11.64 -30.19 1.54
CA TYR A 631 11.96 -29.08 0.65
C TYR A 631 13.48 -28.93 0.63
N ALA A 632 14.09 -29.02 -0.55
CA ALA A 632 15.54 -28.95 -0.67
C ALA A 632 15.97 -27.95 -1.74
N CYS A 633 17.09 -27.27 -1.48
CA CYS A 633 17.80 -26.40 -2.41
C CYS A 633 19.31 -26.66 -2.30
N GLU A 634 20.12 -26.19 -3.24
CA GLU A 634 21.55 -26.52 -3.34
C GLU A 634 22.30 -26.44 -1.99
N HIS A 635 21.99 -25.46 -1.13
CA HIS A 635 22.68 -25.21 0.14
C HIS A 635 21.81 -25.36 1.41
N GLY A 636 20.67 -26.07 1.34
CA GLY A 636 19.81 -26.22 2.51
C GLY A 636 18.58 -27.11 2.30
N LEU A 637 18.06 -27.61 3.42
CA LEU A 637 16.92 -28.51 3.50
C LEU A 637 15.93 -28.05 4.58
N LEU A 638 14.66 -28.39 4.41
CA LEU A 638 13.62 -28.26 5.42
C LEU A 638 12.70 -29.47 5.32
N LYS A 639 12.50 -30.20 6.42
CA LYS A 639 11.59 -31.35 6.50
C LYS A 639 10.43 -31.05 7.43
N CYS A 640 9.20 -31.32 6.98
CA CYS A 640 8.00 -31.22 7.80
C CYS A 640 7.12 -32.48 7.70
N GLY A 641 6.09 -32.56 8.53
CA GLY A 641 5.05 -33.59 8.47
C GLY A 641 4.23 -33.65 9.76
N PRO A 642 3.08 -34.34 9.77
CA PRO A 642 2.21 -34.41 10.93
C PRO A 642 2.82 -35.29 12.03
N LYS A 643 2.60 -34.91 13.29
CA LYS A 643 2.83 -35.72 14.48
C LYS A 643 1.64 -35.62 15.42
N HIS A 644 1.34 -36.74 16.07
CA HIS A 644 0.48 -36.78 17.24
C HIS A 644 1.30 -36.35 18.46
N LEU A 645 0.85 -35.33 19.19
CA LEU A 645 1.57 -34.69 20.29
C LEU A 645 0.70 -34.60 21.55
N TYR A 646 1.34 -34.79 22.70
CA TYR A 646 0.80 -34.49 24.02
C TYR A 646 1.39 -33.14 24.48
N TYR A 647 0.54 -32.15 24.75
CA TYR A 647 0.95 -30.78 25.07
C TYR A 647 0.35 -30.31 26.40
N TRP A 648 1.20 -29.75 27.26
CA TRP A 648 0.81 -29.14 28.53
C TRP A 648 0.56 -27.64 28.35
N ARG A 649 -0.68 -27.23 28.64
CA ARG A 649 -1.10 -25.82 28.66
C ARG A 649 -0.66 -25.11 29.94
N ARG A 650 -0.74 -23.77 29.92
CA ARG A 650 -0.36 -22.87 31.05
C ARG A 650 -1.17 -23.10 32.34
N ASP A 651 -2.37 -23.64 32.22
CA ASP A 651 -3.27 -24.02 33.32
C ASP A 651 -2.94 -25.39 33.95
N GLY A 652 -1.97 -26.11 33.40
CA GLY A 652 -1.63 -27.48 33.81
C GLY A 652 -2.47 -28.57 33.13
N THR A 653 -3.36 -28.22 32.20
CA THR A 653 -4.15 -29.21 31.44
C THR A 653 -3.28 -29.82 30.33
N MET A 654 -3.21 -31.15 30.26
CA MET A 654 -2.64 -31.86 29.11
C MET A 654 -3.71 -32.04 28.03
N ILE A 655 -3.35 -31.74 26.78
CA ILE A 655 -4.19 -31.99 25.60
C ILE A 655 -3.47 -32.88 24.59
N GLU A 656 -4.25 -33.64 23.83
CA GLU A 656 -3.79 -34.41 22.66
C GLU A 656 -4.11 -33.61 21.40
N LEU A 657 -3.15 -33.52 20.47
CA LEU A 657 -3.37 -32.88 19.17
C LEU A 657 -2.52 -33.48 18.06
N ASP A 658 -3.08 -33.56 16.86
CA ASP A 658 -2.31 -33.76 15.63
C ASP A 658 -1.87 -32.40 15.09
N ALA A 659 -0.54 -32.18 15.03
CA ALA A 659 0.06 -30.93 14.59
C ALA A 659 0.95 -31.14 13.37
N MET A 660 0.91 -30.21 12.41
CA MET A 660 1.94 -30.12 11.38
C MET A 660 3.25 -29.66 12.04
N CYS A 661 4.31 -30.45 11.89
CA CYS A 661 5.57 -30.24 12.59
C CYS A 661 6.70 -29.86 11.63
N LEU A 662 7.53 -28.90 12.05
CA LEU A 662 8.88 -28.73 11.52
C LEU A 662 9.80 -29.76 12.20
N LEU A 663 10.41 -30.65 11.42
CA LEU A 663 11.15 -31.83 11.91
C LEU A 663 12.66 -31.74 11.68
N ASP A 664 13.10 -31.03 10.64
CA ASP A 664 14.51 -30.72 10.39
C ASP A 664 14.58 -29.42 9.57
N PHE A 665 15.58 -28.58 9.80
CA PHE A 665 15.75 -27.33 9.06
C PHE A 665 17.19 -26.85 9.12
N PHE A 666 17.85 -26.84 7.96
CA PHE A 666 19.29 -26.58 7.85
C PHE A 666 19.63 -25.75 6.61
N VAL A 667 20.61 -24.86 6.79
CA VAL A 667 21.29 -24.14 5.72
C VAL A 667 22.78 -24.20 6.02
N GLU A 668 23.58 -24.50 4.99
CA GLU A 668 25.04 -24.52 5.06
C GLU A 668 25.60 -23.21 5.60
N GLU A 669 26.62 -23.30 6.46
CA GLU A 669 27.08 -22.16 7.26
C GLU A 669 27.51 -20.94 6.43
N ALA A 670 28.24 -21.18 5.33
CA ALA A 670 28.65 -20.15 4.39
C ALA A 670 27.46 -19.38 3.76
N PHE A 671 26.28 -20.00 3.71
CA PHE A 671 25.07 -19.51 3.03
C PHE A 671 23.97 -19.05 4.01
N ARG A 672 24.19 -19.17 5.33
CA ARG A 672 23.28 -18.65 6.35
C ARG A 672 23.13 -17.12 6.25
N ARG A 673 21.99 -16.62 6.75
CA ARG A 673 21.60 -15.19 6.73
C ARG A 673 21.42 -14.57 5.33
N ARG A 674 21.60 -15.33 4.24
CA ARG A 674 21.35 -14.91 2.83
C ARG A 674 19.90 -15.12 2.35
N GLY A 675 18.94 -15.25 3.26
CA GLY A 675 17.52 -15.43 2.93
C GLY A 675 17.10 -16.80 2.39
N ILE A 676 18.02 -17.77 2.26
CA ILE A 676 17.73 -19.16 1.82
C ILE A 676 16.77 -19.86 2.79
N GLY A 677 17.08 -19.85 4.08
CA GLY A 677 16.20 -20.47 5.10
C GLY A 677 14.80 -19.86 5.09
N ARG A 678 14.67 -18.54 4.92
CA ARG A 678 13.38 -17.88 4.77
C ARG A 678 12.61 -18.39 3.53
N GLY A 679 13.28 -18.56 2.39
CA GLY A 679 12.65 -19.11 1.18
C GLY A 679 12.19 -20.55 1.31
N LEU A 680 13.01 -21.43 1.93
CA LEU A 680 12.60 -22.81 2.26
C LEU A 680 11.35 -22.82 3.16
N PHE A 681 11.34 -21.96 4.18
CA PHE A 681 10.24 -21.87 5.13
C PHE A 681 8.96 -21.29 4.52
N GLU A 682 9.05 -20.19 3.76
CA GLU A 682 7.91 -19.59 3.06
C GLU A 682 7.28 -20.56 2.05
N ARG A 683 8.09 -21.28 1.25
CA ARG A 683 7.56 -22.28 0.32
C ARG A 683 6.87 -23.44 1.04
N MET A 684 7.41 -23.90 2.17
CA MET A 684 6.75 -24.93 3.00
C MET A 684 5.41 -24.44 3.57
N LEU A 685 5.32 -23.18 4.05
CA LEU A 685 4.06 -22.61 4.52
C LEU A 685 3.00 -22.54 3.41
N THR A 686 3.38 -22.07 2.22
CA THR A 686 2.48 -21.99 1.05
C THR A 686 2.00 -23.37 0.61
N ASP A 687 2.93 -24.33 0.45
CA ASP A 687 2.63 -25.68 -0.02
C ASP A 687 1.77 -26.47 0.97
N GLN A 688 2.08 -26.39 2.27
CA GLN A 688 1.30 -27.03 3.34
C GLN A 688 0.05 -26.23 3.75
N LYS A 689 -0.22 -25.08 3.10
CA LYS A 689 -1.33 -24.15 3.42
C LYS A 689 -1.41 -23.78 4.90
N ALA A 690 -0.24 -23.56 5.52
CA ALA A 690 -0.09 -23.39 6.97
C ALA A 690 0.37 -21.96 7.33
N ARG A 691 -0.06 -21.47 8.51
CA ARG A 691 0.57 -20.30 9.18
C ARG A 691 1.71 -20.79 10.06
N ALA A 692 2.77 -19.99 10.21
CA ALA A 692 3.90 -20.31 11.10
C ALA A 692 3.47 -20.50 12.58
N SER A 693 2.42 -19.78 13.03
CA SER A 693 1.80 -19.95 14.35
C SER A 693 1.12 -21.31 14.53
N CYS A 694 0.59 -21.89 13.44
CA CYS A 694 -0.12 -23.17 13.44
C CYS A 694 0.83 -24.39 13.27
N LEU A 695 2.13 -24.23 13.51
CA LEU A 695 3.13 -25.30 13.46
C LEU A 695 3.66 -25.64 14.86
N ALA A 696 4.00 -26.92 15.05
CA ALA A 696 4.83 -27.37 16.15
C ALA A 696 6.30 -27.52 15.68
N TYR A 697 7.25 -27.25 16.56
CA TYR A 697 8.68 -27.22 16.23
C TYR A 697 9.42 -28.26 17.06
N ASP A 698 10.00 -29.28 16.42
CA ASP A 698 10.83 -30.28 17.12
C ASP A 698 12.19 -29.66 17.50
N ARG A 699 12.45 -29.52 18.82
CA ARG A 699 13.74 -29.11 19.40
C ARG A 699 14.39 -27.89 18.70
N PRO A 700 13.70 -26.74 18.60
CA PRO A 700 14.19 -25.62 17.81
C PRO A 700 15.53 -25.10 18.33
N SER A 701 16.52 -25.00 17.43
CA SER A 701 17.86 -24.53 17.76
C SER A 701 17.89 -23.05 18.20
N SER A 702 18.99 -22.65 18.81
CA SER A 702 19.29 -21.24 19.15
C SER A 702 19.35 -20.29 17.93
N ASN A 703 19.42 -20.82 16.71
CA ASN A 703 19.26 -20.05 15.47
C ASN A 703 17.80 -19.99 14.99
N LEU A 704 16.99 -21.01 15.29
CA LEU A 704 15.60 -21.10 14.83
C LEU A 704 14.67 -20.21 15.65
N LEU A 705 14.78 -20.18 16.99
CA LEU A 705 13.93 -19.31 17.81
C LEU A 705 14.06 -17.80 17.44
N PRO A 706 15.27 -17.23 17.25
CA PRO A 706 15.40 -15.85 16.76
C PRO A 706 14.93 -15.66 15.33
N PHE A 707 15.02 -16.69 14.47
CA PHE A 707 14.49 -16.63 13.11
C PHE A 707 12.95 -16.54 13.12
N LEU A 708 12.29 -17.36 13.92
CA LEU A 708 10.82 -17.35 14.06
C LEU A 708 10.34 -16.03 14.68
N LYS A 709 11.00 -15.55 15.75
CA LYS A 709 10.71 -14.23 16.34
C LYS A 709 10.89 -13.10 15.34
N LYS A 710 11.96 -13.11 14.54
CA LYS A 710 12.25 -12.04 13.56
C LYS A 710 11.28 -12.02 12.38
N HIS A 711 10.90 -13.19 11.86
CA HIS A 711 10.17 -13.29 10.59
C HIS A 711 8.67 -13.54 10.74
N TYR A 712 8.23 -14.08 11.88
CA TYR A 712 6.84 -14.47 12.12
C TYR A 712 6.32 -14.03 13.51
N ASN A 713 7.07 -13.19 14.23
CA ASN A 713 6.77 -12.66 15.58
C ASN A 713 6.58 -13.69 16.71
N LEU A 714 6.80 -14.98 16.43
CA LEU A 714 6.59 -16.06 17.40
C LEU A 714 7.63 -16.00 18.53
N SER A 715 7.16 -15.85 19.77
CA SER A 715 8.07 -15.76 20.93
C SER A 715 7.53 -16.28 22.27
N ALA A 716 6.20 -16.28 22.48
CA ALA A 716 5.59 -16.81 23.71
C ALA A 716 5.21 -18.29 23.54
N TYR A 717 5.70 -19.16 24.43
CA TYR A 717 5.39 -20.59 24.45
C TYR A 717 5.53 -21.18 25.85
N VAL A 718 4.96 -22.37 26.07
CA VAL A 718 5.13 -23.17 27.29
C VAL A 718 6.21 -24.24 27.06
N PRO A 719 7.30 -24.29 27.87
CA PRO A 719 8.31 -25.34 27.77
C PRO A 719 7.71 -26.75 27.97
N GLN A 720 7.92 -27.65 27.01
CA GLN A 720 7.38 -29.02 27.05
C GLN A 720 8.47 -30.04 27.41
N PRO A 721 8.16 -31.10 28.19
CA PRO A 721 9.10 -32.19 28.47
C PRO A 721 9.60 -32.92 27.22
N THR A 722 8.80 -32.93 26.14
CA THR A 722 9.14 -33.51 24.83
C THR A 722 10.18 -32.69 24.06
N ASN A 723 10.46 -31.46 24.50
CA ASN A 723 11.24 -30.44 23.79
C ASN A 723 10.65 -29.98 22.45
N PHE A 724 9.38 -30.31 22.18
CA PHE A 724 8.61 -29.60 21.15
C PHE A 724 8.26 -28.20 21.65
N VAL A 725 8.29 -27.23 20.74
CA VAL A 725 7.79 -25.87 20.99
C VAL A 725 6.54 -25.66 20.16
N ILE A 726 5.47 -25.25 20.83
CA ILE A 726 4.23 -24.75 20.24
C ILE A 726 4.03 -23.38 20.85
N PHE A 727 3.90 -22.35 20.01
CA PHE A 727 3.69 -20.98 20.46
C PHE A 727 2.24 -20.77 20.89
N ASP A 728 1.98 -19.84 21.80
CA ASP A 728 0.63 -19.60 22.32
C ASP A 728 -0.35 -19.24 21.18
N ASP A 729 0.15 -18.52 20.16
CA ASP A 729 -0.51 -18.20 18.87
C ASP A 729 -1.14 -19.41 18.15
N PHE A 730 -0.70 -20.64 18.43
CA PHE A 730 -1.24 -21.88 17.85
C PHE A 730 -2.70 -22.12 18.22
N PHE A 731 -3.11 -21.67 19.42
CA PHE A 731 -4.44 -21.95 19.98
C PHE A 731 -5.47 -20.86 19.67
N PHE A 732 -5.08 -19.77 19.02
CA PHE A 732 -5.98 -18.72 18.55
C PHE A 732 -6.44 -19.05 17.11
N LYS A 733 -7.61 -19.67 17.03
CA LYS A 733 -8.53 -19.60 15.88
C LYS A 733 -9.63 -18.63 16.33
N ASP A 734 -9.82 -17.47 15.74
CA ASP A 734 -9.78 -17.17 14.30
C ASP A 734 -8.80 -16.05 13.92
#